data_AF-A0A7W7QFA3-F1
#
_entry.id   AF-A0A7W7QFA3-F1
#
_cell.length_a   1.000
_cell.length_b   1.000
_cell.length_c   1.000
_cell.angle_alpha   90.00
_cell.angle_beta   90.00
_cell.angle_gamma   90.00
#
_symmetry.space_group_name_H-M   'P 1'
#
loop_
_entity.id
_entity.type
_entity.pdbx_description
1 polymer ?
#
loop_
_entity_poly.entity_id
_entity_poly.type
_entity_poly.pdbx_seq_one_letter_code
_entity_poly.pdbx_strand_id
1 'polypeptide(L)'
;MRGRIVLAAVLGAAAFVTAPTAPAAPAAEETGTGPVGWQTYRDLTAAAQLRPDSQVRQFSSYDRAGGNDDGFNNTYSCLRHSDDGCVIAERRGAGEIDSMWFTRDYGSMVHNGRIKVELDGRVVVDELLQELVDGKAGAPFVWPLVGNGDDTAGGSVVKVPMPYRESMRVTVQKDPFFYHVTYREFTDSQGVRTFDPRDAAQDVVHRMRAFGVRDPKPALRDASVKRFSGDLAPGATASLASLSGAGWVSQVRVRLPQVVASPRVGNDGRAFGAGGSSAFTVAVDKNNDGVRLTRRVDPVIANQVARIVVDGKAVGTVDSGPVRGGQWLDQVVDIPASVTKGRSSLKIGVEYVSSALDVNEFRYDVHSRLGDSWTRTDVLDLGPGHDGEEKAHGYTIRNQSWEGSRVYRLQADPARVTASDAVLEGARLRATFDGTTTVDAPVGEFFGSGLGEYDTRTLFSSIDATADGWYTAWWPMPYGRSASFELVNGSGVPITGAVVEVTSAPDRAVAGGLSSGRLGYFNATHRRGATVPEQSWNFLEAEGTGVFYGVTHSMRGNIPSGNRRNYLEGDETVYVDGAASPTLYGTGSEDFYESGWYFRDGTTYVMPEAGNPAYELDGDGCRYDCTGAYRLMVGDAVSFGESLSFNIEHGPVDNEPADYSSTAYWYGTAEKSLSETDVVDATSEESRASHAYRAEGETRGTLTSTFEGRGDTTPVTRDVTAATGEVSFTVEVARDNRGVRLLRLGDQNVAYQRAVVLVNGKRVGEWLQPLGNTRSRWLEDSFELPASATGGRTKVTVTIRPVDGGPAWSAATYRALSRG
;
A
#
# COMPACT_ATOMS: atom_id res chain seq x y z
N MET A 1 -7.76 -73.10 56.87
CA MET A 1 -7.82 -73.66 55.50
C MET A 1 -8.77 -72.82 54.66
N ARG A 2 -8.46 -72.68 53.36
CA ARG A 2 -9.14 -71.89 52.31
C ARG A 2 -8.54 -70.50 52.09
N GLY A 3 -7.73 -70.44 51.03
CA GLY A 3 -7.05 -69.25 50.54
C GLY A 3 -8.02 -68.23 49.94
N ARG A 4 -7.63 -66.96 50.03
CA ARG A 4 -8.30 -65.83 49.39
C ARG A 4 -7.34 -65.21 48.38
N ILE A 5 -7.88 -65.08 47.18
CA ILE A 5 -7.31 -64.48 45.97
C ILE A 5 -7.06 -62.99 46.23
N VAL A 6 -5.86 -62.51 45.90
CA VAL A 6 -5.53 -61.08 45.82
C VAL A 6 -5.43 -60.73 44.33
N LEU A 7 -6.31 -59.83 43.88
CA LEU A 7 -6.32 -59.27 42.54
C LEU A 7 -5.36 -58.06 42.52
N ALA A 8 -4.32 -58.12 41.70
CA ALA A 8 -3.36 -57.04 41.49
C ALA A 8 -3.90 -56.07 40.42
N ALA A 9 -3.98 -54.78 40.76
CA ALA A 9 -4.31 -53.70 39.84
C ALA A 9 -3.06 -53.27 39.06
N VAL A 10 -3.17 -53.22 37.74
CA VAL A 10 -2.13 -52.72 36.83
C VAL A 10 -2.44 -51.24 36.53
N LEU A 11 -1.57 -50.34 37.00
CA LEU A 11 -1.52 -48.94 36.56
C LEU A 11 -0.65 -48.85 35.30
N GLY A 12 -1.24 -48.42 34.18
CA GLY A 12 -0.52 -48.06 32.97
C GLY A 12 0.01 -46.62 33.05
N ALA A 13 1.33 -46.47 32.96
CA ALA A 13 1.99 -45.17 32.81
C ALA A 13 1.97 -44.74 31.34
N ALA A 14 1.33 -43.61 31.03
CA ALA A 14 1.41 -42.97 29.73
C ALA A 14 2.69 -42.11 29.66
N ALA A 15 3.61 -42.46 28.75
CA ALA A 15 4.79 -41.68 28.46
C ALA A 15 4.43 -40.47 27.58
N PHE A 16 4.68 -39.26 28.07
CA PHE A 16 4.62 -38.04 27.28
C PHE A 16 5.86 -37.97 26.37
N VAL A 17 5.65 -38.06 25.06
CA VAL A 17 6.67 -37.74 24.07
C VAL A 17 6.67 -36.23 23.90
N THR A 18 7.67 -35.55 24.47
CA THR A 18 7.94 -34.13 24.21
C THR A 18 8.51 -34.00 22.80
N ALA A 19 7.80 -33.30 21.92
CA ALA A 19 8.33 -32.91 20.61
C ALA A 19 9.59 -32.04 20.79
N PRO A 20 10.62 -32.19 19.95
CA PRO A 20 11.82 -31.36 20.05
C PRO A 20 11.46 -29.93 19.66
N THR A 21 11.74 -28.98 20.56
CA THR A 21 11.75 -27.55 20.25
C THR A 21 12.80 -27.30 19.17
N ALA A 22 12.37 -26.81 18.01
CA ALA A 22 13.27 -26.32 16.98
C ALA A 22 14.20 -25.25 17.61
N PRO A 23 15.51 -25.27 17.32
CA PRO A 23 16.40 -24.22 17.82
C PRO A 23 15.92 -22.87 17.27
N ALA A 24 15.84 -21.88 18.15
CA ALA A 24 15.60 -20.50 17.73
C ALA A 24 16.65 -20.14 16.67
N ALA A 25 16.19 -19.67 15.51
CA ALA A 25 17.09 -19.10 14.51
C ALA A 25 17.91 -18.00 15.19
N PRO A 26 19.23 -17.90 14.95
CA PRO A 26 20.01 -16.78 15.45
C PRO A 26 19.32 -15.47 15.01
N ALA A 27 19.20 -14.51 15.93
CA ALA A 27 18.71 -13.18 15.59
C ALA A 27 19.56 -12.67 14.42
N ALA A 28 18.93 -12.46 13.27
CA ALA A 28 19.59 -11.78 12.16
C ALA A 28 20.06 -10.42 12.68
N GLU A 29 21.30 -10.02 12.37
CA GLU A 29 21.68 -8.61 12.51
C GLU A 29 20.63 -7.78 11.76
N GLU A 30 19.93 -6.88 12.46
CA GLU A 30 18.97 -5.97 11.85
C GLU A 30 19.72 -5.08 10.84
N THR A 31 19.44 -5.28 9.55
CA THR A 31 20.02 -4.49 8.45
C THR A 31 19.23 -3.19 8.30
N GLY A 32 19.89 -2.09 7.87
CA GLY A 32 19.21 -0.81 7.61
C GLY A 32 18.33 -0.81 6.35
N THR A 33 18.15 -1.96 5.70
CA THR A 33 17.29 -2.14 4.51
C THR A 33 15.80 -2.25 4.88
N GLY A 34 15.48 -2.43 6.16
CA GLY A 34 14.14 -2.78 6.63
C GLY A 34 13.76 -4.24 6.34
N PRO A 35 12.48 -4.60 6.47
CA PRO A 35 12.01 -5.96 6.19
C PRO A 35 12.18 -6.32 4.71
N VAL A 36 12.54 -7.59 4.47
CA VAL A 36 12.82 -8.17 3.14
C VAL A 36 11.97 -9.42 2.95
N GLY A 37 11.39 -9.58 1.77
CA GLY A 37 10.56 -10.68 1.35
C GLY A 37 9.30 -10.77 2.21
N TRP A 38 8.95 -11.99 2.62
CA TRP A 38 7.78 -12.21 3.46
C TRP A 38 7.83 -11.54 4.84
N GLN A 39 8.99 -11.06 5.30
CA GLN A 39 9.05 -10.30 6.56
C GLN A 39 8.26 -8.99 6.48
N THR A 40 8.13 -8.40 5.28
CA THR A 40 7.31 -7.20 5.03
C THR A 40 5.88 -7.37 5.56
N TYR A 41 5.30 -8.57 5.41
CA TYR A 41 3.95 -8.88 5.89
C TYR A 41 3.90 -9.65 7.21
N ARG A 42 4.98 -10.34 7.60
CA ARG A 42 5.05 -11.08 8.87
C ARG A 42 5.29 -10.17 10.07
N ASP A 43 6.01 -9.06 9.88
CA ASP A 43 6.28 -8.07 10.91
C ASP A 43 5.87 -6.66 10.47
N LEU A 44 4.56 -6.40 10.51
CA LEU A 44 4.01 -5.08 10.22
C LEU A 44 4.28 -4.05 11.34
N THR A 45 4.89 -4.45 12.47
CA THR A 45 5.41 -3.46 13.45
C THR A 45 6.68 -2.79 12.95
N ALA A 46 7.41 -3.44 12.02
CA ALA A 46 8.56 -2.88 11.33
C ALA A 46 8.20 -1.67 10.44
N ALA A 47 6.91 -1.33 10.28
CA ALA A 47 6.51 -0.10 9.61
C ALA A 47 7.22 1.14 10.19
N ALA A 48 7.46 1.15 11.51
CA ALA A 48 8.15 2.24 12.19
C ALA A 48 9.67 2.25 12.01
N GLN A 49 10.27 1.23 11.39
CA GLN A 49 11.72 1.17 11.17
C GLN A 49 12.11 2.09 10.01
N LEU A 50 13.12 2.95 10.25
CA LEU A 50 13.74 3.74 9.20
C LEU A 50 14.63 2.84 8.33
N ARG A 51 14.69 3.12 7.02
CA ARG A 51 15.33 2.24 6.03
C ARG A 51 16.48 2.94 5.27
N PRO A 52 17.55 3.38 5.95
CA PRO A 52 18.61 4.19 5.34
C PRO A 52 19.42 3.44 4.27
N ASP A 53 19.40 2.11 4.27
CA ASP A 53 20.14 1.26 3.32
C ASP A 53 19.26 0.72 2.17
N SER A 54 18.06 1.29 1.97
CA SER A 54 17.20 0.97 0.82
C SER A 54 16.72 2.23 0.10
N GLN A 55 16.47 2.10 -1.21
CA GLN A 55 15.83 3.14 -2.01
C GLN A 55 14.77 2.52 -2.92
N VAL A 56 13.54 3.03 -2.88
CA VAL A 56 12.48 2.63 -3.82
C VAL A 56 12.72 3.29 -5.17
N ARG A 57 12.41 2.54 -6.23
CA ARG A 57 12.48 2.94 -7.63
C ARG A 57 11.33 2.30 -8.40
N GLN A 58 11.03 2.84 -9.57
CA GLN A 58 10.01 2.30 -10.45
C GLN A 58 10.49 2.23 -11.90
N PHE A 59 10.05 1.18 -12.59
CA PHE A 59 9.93 1.21 -14.05
C PHE A 59 8.45 1.40 -14.39
N SER A 60 8.14 2.35 -15.24
CA SER A 60 6.78 2.56 -15.72
C SER A 60 6.76 2.87 -17.20
N SER A 61 5.56 2.88 -17.77
CA SER A 61 5.30 3.28 -19.15
C SER A 61 5.10 4.79 -19.34
N TYR A 62 5.39 5.63 -18.32
CA TYR A 62 5.22 7.09 -18.34
C TYR A 62 5.74 7.76 -19.63
N ASP A 63 5.08 8.85 -20.00
CA ASP A 63 5.44 9.67 -21.15
C ASP A 63 6.75 10.39 -20.90
N ARG A 64 7.81 9.92 -21.55
CA ARG A 64 9.14 10.53 -21.47
C ARG A 64 9.19 11.96 -22.03
N ALA A 65 8.15 12.41 -22.73
CA ALA A 65 8.01 13.80 -23.18
C ALA A 65 7.34 14.73 -22.16
N GLY A 66 6.89 14.23 -21.00
CA GLY A 66 6.12 15.00 -20.01
C GLY A 66 4.67 15.28 -20.44
N GLY A 67 4.12 14.39 -21.27
CA GLY A 67 2.73 14.45 -21.73
C GLY A 67 1.92 13.33 -21.08
N ASN A 68 0.95 12.80 -21.83
CA ASN A 68 0.01 11.78 -21.35
C ASN A 68 -0.03 10.55 -22.29
N ASP A 69 1.07 10.24 -23.00
CA ASP A 69 1.21 9.00 -23.79
C ASP A 69 1.79 7.84 -22.96
N ASP A 70 1.25 7.62 -21.76
CA ASP A 70 1.81 6.73 -20.72
C ASP A 70 1.63 5.23 -21.00
N GLY A 71 1.22 4.89 -22.22
CA GLY A 71 0.94 3.52 -22.65
C GLY A 71 0.03 3.41 -23.86
N PHE A 72 -0.70 4.48 -24.21
CA PHE A 72 -1.71 4.49 -25.28
C PHE A 72 -1.19 3.98 -26.63
N ASN A 73 0.00 4.44 -27.03
CA ASN A 73 0.61 4.06 -28.32
C ASN A 73 1.71 3.01 -28.20
N ASN A 74 1.94 2.43 -27.02
CA ASN A 74 3.08 1.58 -26.68
C ASN A 74 4.46 2.23 -26.82
N THR A 75 4.53 3.54 -27.03
CA THR A 75 5.78 4.28 -27.27
C THR A 75 6.83 4.03 -26.18
N TYR A 76 6.34 3.91 -24.93
CA TYR A 76 7.15 3.88 -23.71
C TYR A 76 6.97 2.59 -22.90
N SER A 77 6.18 1.66 -23.43
CA SER A 77 5.76 0.42 -22.77
C SER A 77 6.82 -0.68 -22.81
N CYS A 78 7.99 -0.43 -23.42
CA CYS A 78 9.06 -1.41 -23.53
C CYS A 78 10.46 -0.81 -23.36
N LEU A 79 11.29 -1.40 -22.50
CA LEU A 79 12.70 -0.99 -22.35
C LEU A 79 13.56 -1.49 -23.52
N ARG A 80 13.32 -2.74 -23.94
CA ARG A 80 13.92 -3.35 -25.14
C ARG A 80 13.22 -4.67 -25.47
N HIS A 81 13.24 -5.05 -26.73
CA HIS A 81 12.79 -6.38 -27.14
C HIS A 81 13.89 -7.43 -26.95
N SER A 82 13.44 -8.66 -26.66
CA SER A 82 14.23 -9.89 -26.59
C SER A 82 13.48 -11.01 -27.31
N ASP A 83 14.10 -12.18 -27.45
CA ASP A 83 13.45 -13.35 -28.06
C ASP A 83 12.19 -13.80 -27.29
N ASP A 84 12.14 -13.54 -25.98
CA ASP A 84 11.01 -13.90 -25.10
C ASP A 84 9.89 -12.82 -25.10
N GLY A 85 10.12 -11.66 -25.72
CA GLY A 85 9.19 -10.52 -25.73
C GLY A 85 9.81 -9.23 -25.22
N CYS A 86 8.97 -8.34 -24.71
CA CYS A 86 9.35 -7.03 -24.20
C CYS A 86 9.91 -7.12 -22.77
N VAL A 87 11.14 -6.64 -22.57
CA VAL A 87 11.72 -6.43 -21.24
C VAL A 87 11.17 -5.11 -20.68
N ILE A 88 10.52 -5.18 -19.52
CA ILE A 88 9.86 -4.02 -18.89
C ILE A 88 10.56 -3.56 -17.61
N ALA A 89 11.41 -4.41 -17.02
CA ALA A 89 12.28 -4.04 -15.92
C ALA A 89 13.58 -4.84 -15.98
N GLU A 90 14.72 -4.18 -15.76
CA GLU A 90 16.03 -4.84 -15.67
C GLU A 90 16.95 -4.06 -14.74
N ARG A 91 17.46 -4.71 -13.69
CA ARG A 91 18.39 -4.10 -12.72
C ARG A 91 19.51 -5.05 -12.29
N ARG A 92 20.58 -4.43 -11.79
CA ARG A 92 21.79 -5.07 -11.26
C ARG A 92 22.01 -4.60 -9.82
N GLY A 93 22.59 -5.46 -9.00
CA GLY A 93 22.72 -5.24 -7.56
C GLY A 93 21.67 -6.02 -6.76
N ALA A 94 21.78 -5.94 -5.44
CA ALA A 94 20.80 -6.54 -4.53
C ALA A 94 19.53 -5.67 -4.49
N GLY A 95 18.37 -6.31 -4.33
CA GLY A 95 17.10 -5.60 -4.27
C GLY A 95 15.91 -6.53 -4.10
N GLU A 96 14.71 -5.98 -4.28
CA GLU A 96 13.45 -6.69 -4.16
C GLU A 96 12.41 -6.05 -5.06
N ILE A 97 11.75 -6.83 -5.93
CA ILE A 97 10.51 -6.37 -6.58
C ILE A 97 9.43 -6.39 -5.50
N ASP A 98 8.83 -5.23 -5.22
CA ASP A 98 7.84 -5.06 -4.16
C ASP A 98 6.41 -5.10 -4.71
N SER A 99 6.18 -4.50 -5.88
CA SER A 99 4.88 -4.50 -6.55
C SER A 99 4.99 -4.45 -8.07
N MET A 100 4.02 -5.04 -8.75
CA MET A 100 3.79 -4.84 -10.17
C MET A 100 2.33 -4.52 -10.41
N TRP A 101 2.05 -3.59 -11.31
CA TRP A 101 0.71 -3.22 -11.76
C TRP A 101 0.66 -3.16 -13.28
N PHE A 102 -0.49 -3.49 -13.85
CA PHE A 102 -0.76 -3.47 -15.29
C PHE A 102 -2.19 -3.02 -15.58
N THR A 103 -2.40 -2.31 -16.68
CA THR A 103 -3.73 -2.25 -17.32
C THR A 103 -3.65 -2.33 -18.84
N ARG A 104 -4.66 -3.02 -19.40
CA ARG A 104 -4.84 -3.26 -20.83
C ARG A 104 -6.27 -3.74 -21.05
N ASP A 105 -6.82 -3.50 -22.24
CA ASP A 105 -8.06 -4.12 -22.75
C ASP A 105 -9.16 -4.19 -21.69
N TYR A 106 -9.40 -3.05 -21.04
CA TYR A 106 -10.42 -2.96 -20.03
C TYR A 106 -10.16 -3.88 -18.79
N GLY A 107 -8.92 -3.93 -18.30
CA GLY A 107 -8.49 -4.76 -17.16
C GLY A 107 -8.13 -6.21 -17.49
N SER A 108 -8.23 -6.61 -18.77
CA SER A 108 -7.87 -7.96 -19.22
C SER A 108 -6.40 -8.07 -19.62
N MET A 109 -5.69 -9.03 -19.04
CA MET A 109 -4.27 -9.30 -19.32
C MET A 109 -4.05 -10.43 -20.35
N VAL A 110 -5.14 -10.96 -20.93
CA VAL A 110 -5.08 -12.10 -21.88
C VAL A 110 -4.15 -11.79 -23.06
N HIS A 111 -4.17 -10.56 -23.55
CA HIS A 111 -3.38 -10.16 -24.72
C HIS A 111 -1.93 -9.78 -24.41
N ASN A 112 -1.52 -9.68 -23.14
CA ASN A 112 -0.11 -9.53 -22.76
C ASN A 112 0.66 -10.85 -22.95
N GLY A 113 -0.03 -11.99 -22.93
CA GLY A 113 0.58 -13.31 -23.04
C GLY A 113 1.32 -13.70 -21.76
N ARG A 114 2.52 -14.28 -21.91
CA ARG A 114 3.32 -14.75 -20.77
C ARG A 114 4.07 -13.61 -20.08
N ILE A 115 4.12 -13.65 -18.74
CA ILE A 115 5.06 -12.89 -17.93
C ILE A 115 6.15 -13.83 -17.40
N LYS A 116 7.40 -13.39 -17.51
CA LYS A 116 8.59 -14.11 -17.05
C LYS A 116 9.38 -13.22 -16.10
N VAL A 117 9.59 -13.68 -14.88
CA VAL A 117 10.43 -13.00 -13.87
C VAL A 117 11.68 -13.84 -13.64
N GLU A 118 12.84 -13.23 -13.83
CA GLU A 118 14.14 -13.84 -13.65
C GLU A 118 14.93 -13.10 -12.57
N LEU A 119 15.34 -13.84 -11.54
CA LEU A 119 16.11 -13.33 -10.41
C LEU A 119 17.41 -14.13 -10.31
N ASP A 120 18.54 -13.44 -10.25
CA ASP A 120 19.87 -14.05 -10.11
C ASP A 120 20.14 -15.17 -11.13
N GLY A 121 19.69 -14.96 -12.37
CA GLY A 121 19.82 -15.92 -13.49
C GLY A 121 18.85 -17.10 -13.44
N ARG A 122 17.87 -17.12 -12.53
CA ARG A 122 16.84 -18.16 -12.43
C ARG A 122 15.45 -17.61 -12.69
N VAL A 123 14.69 -18.32 -13.52
CA VAL A 123 13.25 -18.07 -13.72
C VAL A 123 12.49 -18.45 -12.45
N VAL A 124 11.75 -17.50 -11.87
CA VAL A 124 10.93 -17.69 -10.67
C VAL A 124 9.43 -17.59 -10.93
N VAL A 125 9.04 -16.90 -12.00
CA VAL A 125 7.67 -16.87 -12.53
C VAL A 125 7.76 -17.05 -14.04
N ASP A 126 6.91 -17.92 -14.59
CA ASP A 126 6.71 -18.09 -16.03
C ASP A 126 5.26 -18.55 -16.24
N GLU A 127 4.32 -17.59 -16.20
CA GLU A 127 2.87 -17.85 -16.29
C GLU A 127 2.20 -16.97 -17.35
N LEU A 128 1.04 -17.37 -17.85
CA LEU A 128 0.17 -16.43 -18.57
C LEU A 128 -0.20 -15.31 -17.60
N LEU A 129 -0.02 -14.04 -17.98
CA LEU A 129 -0.21 -12.92 -17.07
C LEU A 129 -1.63 -12.91 -16.49
N GLN A 130 -2.65 -13.15 -17.32
CA GLN A 130 -4.03 -13.31 -16.84
C GLN A 130 -4.18 -14.43 -15.81
N GLU A 131 -3.56 -15.59 -16.03
CA GLU A 131 -3.69 -16.72 -15.11
C GLU A 131 -2.95 -16.48 -13.79
N LEU A 132 -1.84 -15.74 -13.83
CA LEU A 132 -1.13 -15.31 -12.63
C LEU A 132 -2.01 -14.40 -11.77
N VAL A 133 -2.62 -13.38 -12.37
CA VAL A 133 -3.44 -12.41 -11.64
C VAL A 133 -4.81 -12.96 -11.23
N ASP A 134 -5.33 -13.97 -11.93
CA ASP A 134 -6.49 -14.77 -11.50
C ASP A 134 -6.18 -15.71 -10.31
N GLY A 135 -4.90 -15.78 -9.90
CA GLY A 135 -4.42 -16.64 -8.82
C GLY A 135 -4.34 -18.14 -9.18
N LYS A 136 -4.34 -18.50 -10.47
CA LYS A 136 -4.31 -19.90 -10.93
C LYS A 136 -2.96 -20.58 -10.74
N ALA A 137 -1.89 -19.79 -10.61
CA ALA A 137 -0.56 -20.30 -10.25
C ALA A 137 -0.51 -20.90 -8.84
N GLY A 138 -1.50 -20.61 -7.99
CA GLY A 138 -1.56 -21.09 -6.61
C GLY A 138 -0.65 -20.30 -5.67
N ALA A 139 -0.72 -20.62 -4.37
CA ALA A 139 -0.02 -19.87 -3.35
C ALA A 139 1.51 -19.89 -3.60
N PRO A 140 2.20 -18.73 -3.53
CA PRO A 140 1.73 -17.48 -2.91
C PRO A 140 0.95 -16.52 -3.86
N PHE A 141 0.83 -16.83 -5.14
CA PHE A 141 0.10 -16.03 -6.13
C PHE A 141 -1.41 -16.32 -6.06
N VAL A 142 -2.04 -15.88 -4.98
CA VAL A 142 -3.49 -16.00 -4.75
C VAL A 142 -4.02 -14.71 -4.14
N TRP A 143 -5.31 -14.43 -4.33
CA TRP A 143 -5.96 -13.28 -3.70
C TRP A 143 -5.74 -13.26 -2.17
N PRO A 144 -5.38 -12.10 -1.58
CA PRO A 144 -5.27 -10.77 -2.20
C PRO A 144 -3.84 -10.35 -2.59
N LEU A 145 -2.86 -11.28 -2.63
CA LEU A 145 -1.49 -10.97 -3.07
C LEU A 145 -1.38 -10.82 -4.59
N VAL A 146 -2.37 -11.30 -5.32
CA VAL A 146 -2.61 -10.95 -6.73
C VAL A 146 -4.07 -10.56 -6.87
N GLY A 147 -4.38 -9.72 -7.84
CA GLY A 147 -5.75 -9.32 -8.19
C GLY A 147 -5.83 -8.95 -9.66
N ASN A 148 -6.95 -9.29 -10.30
CA ASN A 148 -7.18 -9.00 -11.71
C ASN A 148 -8.02 -7.72 -11.93
N GLY A 149 -8.37 -7.45 -13.20
CA GLY A 149 -9.21 -6.32 -13.62
C GLY A 149 -10.55 -6.18 -12.89
N ASP A 150 -11.12 -7.29 -12.42
CA ASP A 150 -12.37 -7.29 -11.69
C ASP A 150 -12.14 -6.95 -10.21
N ASP A 151 -11.08 -7.51 -9.59
CA ASP A 151 -10.73 -7.26 -8.18
C ASP A 151 -10.32 -5.79 -7.91
N THR A 152 -9.68 -5.12 -8.88
CA THR A 152 -9.13 -3.75 -8.69
C THR A 152 -9.79 -2.68 -9.55
N ALA A 153 -10.97 -2.96 -10.11
CA ALA A 153 -11.68 -2.05 -11.01
C ALA A 153 -10.78 -1.54 -12.16
N GLY A 154 -10.20 -2.46 -12.92
CA GLY A 154 -9.56 -2.17 -14.21
C GLY A 154 -8.03 -2.26 -14.22
N GLY A 155 -7.40 -2.46 -13.07
CA GLY A 155 -5.97 -2.75 -12.95
C GLY A 155 -5.70 -4.24 -12.76
N SER A 156 -4.45 -4.65 -12.70
CA SER A 156 -4.08 -5.99 -12.27
C SER A 156 -2.77 -5.92 -11.51
N VAL A 157 -2.72 -6.57 -10.34
CA VAL A 157 -1.65 -6.37 -9.36
C VAL A 157 -0.94 -7.67 -8.98
N VAL A 158 0.34 -7.55 -8.67
CA VAL A 158 1.15 -8.58 -8.01
C VAL A 158 1.89 -7.95 -6.84
N LYS A 159 1.55 -8.39 -5.62
CA LYS A 159 2.08 -7.94 -4.32
C LYS A 159 3.00 -8.95 -3.65
N VAL A 160 3.47 -9.93 -4.41
CA VAL A 160 4.41 -10.94 -3.92
C VAL A 160 5.82 -10.32 -3.91
N PRO A 161 6.46 -10.14 -2.74
CA PRO A 161 7.78 -9.55 -2.65
C PRO A 161 8.80 -10.57 -3.17
N MET A 162 9.63 -10.13 -4.10
CA MET A 162 10.55 -10.99 -4.85
C MET A 162 12.00 -10.50 -4.69
N PRO A 163 12.66 -10.77 -3.54
CA PRO A 163 14.04 -10.40 -3.29
C PRO A 163 15.02 -11.10 -4.25
N TYR A 164 16.13 -10.41 -4.56
CA TYR A 164 17.22 -10.90 -5.39
C TYR A 164 18.57 -10.32 -4.91
N ARG A 165 19.66 -11.04 -5.18
CA ARG A 165 20.98 -10.71 -4.65
C ARG A 165 21.88 -9.98 -5.64
N GLU A 166 21.65 -10.19 -6.94
CA GLU A 166 22.55 -9.77 -8.01
C GLU A 166 21.82 -9.10 -9.18
N SER A 167 20.63 -9.57 -9.54
CA SER A 167 19.87 -8.97 -10.65
C SER A 167 18.40 -9.39 -10.69
N MET A 168 17.58 -8.51 -11.27
CA MET A 168 16.21 -8.83 -11.70
C MET A 168 16.01 -8.50 -13.18
N ARG A 169 15.15 -9.29 -13.83
CA ARG A 169 14.60 -9.01 -15.15
C ARG A 169 13.14 -9.45 -15.21
N VAL A 170 12.26 -8.57 -15.70
CA VAL A 170 10.85 -8.86 -15.96
C VAL A 170 10.58 -8.70 -17.45
N THR A 171 10.03 -9.74 -18.07
CA THR A 171 9.70 -9.78 -19.50
C THR A 171 8.24 -10.14 -19.68
N VAL A 172 7.54 -9.42 -20.56
CA VAL A 172 6.17 -9.73 -21.00
C VAL A 172 6.19 -10.06 -22.48
N GLN A 173 5.46 -11.10 -22.87
CA GLN A 173 5.51 -11.63 -24.23
C GLN A 173 5.08 -10.60 -25.29
N LYS A 174 4.11 -9.76 -24.93
CA LYS A 174 3.60 -8.66 -25.76
C LYS A 174 3.55 -7.38 -24.93
N ASP A 175 3.73 -6.24 -25.61
CA ASP A 175 3.82 -4.94 -24.97
C ASP A 175 2.62 -4.68 -24.04
N PRO A 176 2.88 -4.19 -22.81
CA PRO A 176 1.87 -4.17 -21.77
C PRO A 176 0.86 -3.02 -21.88
N PHE A 177 1.09 -2.03 -22.75
CA PHE A 177 0.45 -0.72 -22.73
C PHE A 177 0.85 0.03 -21.46
N PHE A 178 0.11 -0.15 -20.36
CA PHE A 178 0.38 0.51 -19.10
C PHE A 178 0.96 -0.49 -18.11
N TYR A 179 2.06 -0.13 -17.44
CA TYR A 179 2.63 -0.96 -16.39
C TYR A 179 3.45 -0.15 -15.39
N HIS A 180 3.52 -0.64 -14.17
CA HIS A 180 4.51 -0.27 -13.16
C HIS A 180 5.22 -1.53 -12.65
N VAL A 181 6.53 -1.47 -12.48
CA VAL A 181 7.33 -2.42 -11.69
C VAL A 181 8.09 -1.62 -10.64
N THR A 182 7.59 -1.66 -9.40
CA THR A 182 8.19 -0.96 -8.26
C THR A 182 9.06 -1.92 -7.46
N TYR A 183 10.25 -1.47 -7.11
CA TYR A 183 11.26 -2.29 -6.44
C TYR A 183 12.14 -1.44 -5.54
N ARG A 184 12.80 -2.09 -4.59
CA ARG A 184 13.84 -1.50 -3.76
C ARG A 184 15.22 -1.93 -4.21
N GLU A 185 16.14 -0.98 -4.24
CA GLU A 185 17.57 -1.20 -4.33
C GLU A 185 18.15 -1.28 -2.92
N PHE A 186 19.03 -2.26 -2.66
CA PHE A 186 19.74 -2.41 -1.38
C PHE A 186 21.22 -2.09 -1.55
N THR A 187 21.85 -1.57 -0.51
CA THR A 187 23.28 -1.23 -0.51
C THR A 187 24.18 -2.46 -0.70
N ASP A 188 23.75 -3.62 -0.20
CA ASP A 188 24.40 -4.90 -0.43
C ASP A 188 23.42 -6.08 -0.30
N SER A 189 23.93 -7.30 -0.44
CA SER A 189 23.14 -8.54 -0.39
C SER A 189 23.16 -9.23 0.98
N GLN A 190 23.66 -8.61 2.04
CA GLN A 190 23.63 -9.19 3.39
C GLN A 190 22.18 -9.31 3.86
N GLY A 191 21.82 -10.46 4.44
CA GLY A 191 20.44 -10.74 4.85
C GLY A 191 19.45 -11.02 3.71
N VAL A 192 19.82 -10.78 2.45
CA VAL A 192 18.94 -10.97 1.28
C VAL A 192 19.05 -12.38 0.73
N ARG A 193 17.90 -13.04 0.55
CA ARG A 193 17.81 -14.33 -0.14
C ARG A 193 16.96 -14.18 -1.39
N THR A 194 17.41 -14.74 -2.50
CA THR A 194 16.60 -14.81 -3.73
C THR A 194 15.26 -15.47 -3.45
N PHE A 195 14.17 -14.88 -3.94
CA PHE A 195 12.79 -15.36 -3.79
C PHE A 195 12.65 -16.84 -4.12
N ASP A 196 12.04 -17.63 -3.23
CA ASP A 196 11.75 -19.04 -3.48
C ASP A 196 10.26 -19.20 -3.82
N PRO A 197 9.90 -19.47 -5.10
CA PRO A 197 8.49 -19.64 -5.50
C PRO A 197 7.81 -20.86 -4.86
N ARG A 198 8.58 -21.73 -4.16
CA ARG A 198 8.02 -22.87 -3.42
C ARG A 198 7.51 -22.50 -2.03
N ASP A 199 7.86 -21.33 -1.50
CA ASP A 199 7.27 -20.84 -0.26
C ASP A 199 5.86 -20.34 -0.54
N ALA A 200 4.85 -21.15 -0.18
CA ALA A 200 3.45 -20.81 -0.36
C ALA A 200 2.99 -19.62 0.52
N ALA A 201 3.76 -19.23 1.54
CA ALA A 201 3.48 -18.10 2.43
C ALA A 201 2.04 -18.06 2.98
N GLN A 202 1.49 -19.23 3.33
CA GLN A 202 0.08 -19.36 3.76
C GLN A 202 -0.25 -18.50 4.98
N ASP A 203 0.72 -18.30 5.88
CA ASP A 203 0.58 -17.41 7.03
C ASP A 203 0.38 -15.95 6.63
N VAL A 204 1.07 -15.50 5.57
CA VAL A 204 0.91 -14.17 4.98
C VAL A 204 -0.43 -14.06 4.25
N VAL A 205 -0.78 -15.04 3.42
CA VAL A 205 -2.08 -15.06 2.71
C VAL A 205 -3.24 -14.95 3.70
N HIS A 206 -3.23 -15.75 4.77
CA HIS A 206 -4.27 -15.69 5.80
C HIS A 206 -4.30 -14.36 6.55
N ARG A 207 -3.14 -13.73 6.78
CA ARG A 207 -3.05 -12.41 7.41
C ARG A 207 -3.63 -11.33 6.50
N MET A 208 -3.24 -11.32 5.24
CA MET A 208 -3.69 -10.33 4.26
C MET A 208 -5.19 -10.43 4.00
N ARG A 209 -5.79 -11.64 4.04
CA ARG A 209 -7.25 -11.83 3.94
C ARG A 209 -8.05 -11.27 5.13
N ALA A 210 -7.40 -11.01 6.26
CA ALA A 210 -8.05 -10.44 7.45
C ALA A 210 -7.96 -8.90 7.50
N PHE A 211 -7.59 -8.25 6.39
CA PHE A 211 -7.53 -6.79 6.28
C PHE A 211 -8.87 -6.12 6.61
N GLY A 212 -8.82 -4.93 7.20
CA GLY A 212 -10.00 -4.16 7.60
C GLY A 212 -10.90 -4.77 8.68
N VAL A 213 -10.56 -5.96 9.22
CA VAL A 213 -11.30 -6.61 10.32
C VAL A 213 -10.42 -6.99 11.50
N ARG A 214 -9.15 -7.38 11.27
CA ARG A 214 -8.23 -7.80 12.34
C ARG A 214 -6.98 -6.94 12.35
N ASP A 215 -6.47 -6.65 13.54
CA ASP A 215 -5.13 -6.09 13.69
C ASP A 215 -4.12 -7.04 13.02
N PRO A 216 -3.40 -6.58 11.99
CA PRO A 216 -2.52 -7.46 11.24
C PRO A 216 -1.17 -7.68 11.96
N LYS A 217 -0.92 -6.99 13.08
CA LYS A 217 0.33 -7.06 13.85
C LYS A 217 0.23 -8.12 14.95
N PRO A 218 1.37 -8.66 15.43
CA PRO A 218 1.38 -9.46 16.66
C PRO A 218 0.80 -8.68 17.84
N ALA A 219 0.06 -9.37 18.71
CA ALA A 219 -0.46 -8.76 19.94
C ALA A 219 0.70 -8.32 20.86
N LEU A 220 0.64 -7.09 21.36
CA LEU A 220 1.63 -6.57 22.29
C LEU A 220 1.43 -7.15 23.69
N ARG A 221 2.55 -7.45 24.37
CA ARG A 221 2.53 -7.87 25.79
C ARG A 221 2.17 -6.67 26.65
N ASP A 222 1.44 -6.91 27.74
CA ASP A 222 1.05 -5.88 28.72
C ASP A 222 0.27 -4.70 28.09
N ALA A 223 -0.41 -4.94 26.98
CA ALA A 223 -1.27 -3.95 26.34
C ALA A 223 -2.44 -3.57 27.24
N SER A 224 -2.75 -2.28 27.27
CA SER A 224 -3.85 -1.70 28.04
C SER A 224 -4.64 -0.72 27.18
N VAL A 225 -5.92 -0.57 27.49
CA VAL A 225 -6.83 0.31 26.75
C VAL A 225 -7.21 1.51 27.61
N LYS A 226 -7.04 2.71 27.07
CA LYS A 226 -7.66 3.94 27.59
C LYS A 226 -8.93 4.21 26.80
N ARG A 227 -10.04 4.42 27.51
CA ARG A 227 -11.36 4.64 26.92
C ARG A 227 -11.90 6.00 27.31
N PHE A 228 -12.34 6.76 26.32
CA PHE A 228 -13.13 7.97 26.45
C PHE A 228 -14.56 7.70 25.98
N SER A 229 -15.54 8.33 26.66
CA SER A 229 -16.93 8.35 26.22
C SER A 229 -17.54 9.70 26.58
N GLY A 230 -18.15 10.40 25.62
CA GLY A 230 -18.81 11.68 25.91
C GLY A 230 -19.22 12.48 24.69
N ASP A 231 -19.85 13.62 24.98
CA ASP A 231 -20.28 14.59 23.98
C ASP A 231 -19.23 15.70 23.85
N LEU A 232 -19.16 16.33 22.67
CA LEU A 232 -18.23 17.40 22.35
C LEU A 232 -18.94 18.54 21.61
N ALA A 233 -19.05 19.69 22.25
CA ALA A 233 -19.59 20.89 21.62
C ALA A 233 -18.69 21.37 20.46
N PRO A 234 -19.23 22.13 19.49
CA PRO A 234 -18.41 22.76 18.46
C PRO A 234 -17.27 23.61 19.05
N GLY A 235 -16.07 23.46 18.52
CA GLY A 235 -14.85 24.13 18.98
C GLY A 235 -14.21 23.52 20.24
N ALA A 236 -14.83 22.52 20.87
CA ALA A 236 -14.29 21.88 22.07
C ALA A 236 -13.26 20.78 21.74
N THR A 237 -12.39 20.51 22.70
CA THR A 237 -11.37 19.45 22.65
C THR A 237 -11.57 18.49 23.83
N ALA A 238 -11.53 17.18 23.56
CA ALA A 238 -11.48 16.14 24.59
C ALA A 238 -10.08 15.49 24.61
N SER A 239 -9.54 15.32 25.82
CA SER A 239 -8.38 14.45 26.04
C SER A 239 -8.83 13.00 26.07
N LEU A 240 -8.25 12.17 25.20
CA LEU A 240 -8.62 10.76 25.01
C LEU A 240 -7.69 9.83 25.79
N ALA A 241 -6.39 10.14 25.76
CA ALA A 241 -5.37 9.40 26.50
C ALA A 241 -4.17 10.31 26.80
N SER A 242 -3.53 10.06 27.93
CA SER A 242 -2.21 10.59 28.27
C SER A 242 -1.36 9.43 28.80
N LEU A 243 -0.26 9.16 28.11
CA LEU A 243 0.63 8.02 28.30
C LEU A 243 2.00 8.52 28.72
N SER A 244 2.67 7.78 29.61
CA SER A 244 4.00 8.14 30.13
C SER A 244 4.94 6.94 30.07
N GLY A 245 6.24 7.21 29.95
CA GLY A 245 7.27 6.21 29.68
C GLY A 245 7.44 5.94 28.19
N ALA A 246 8.25 4.95 27.86
CA ALA A 246 8.46 4.50 26.49
C ALA A 246 7.51 3.35 26.14
N GLY A 247 7.00 3.32 24.92
CA GLY A 247 6.14 2.23 24.45
C GLY A 247 5.57 2.44 23.06
N TRP A 248 4.54 1.65 22.77
CA TRP A 248 3.82 1.63 21.51
C TRP A 248 2.35 1.95 21.74
N VAL A 249 1.77 2.82 20.92
CA VAL A 249 0.34 2.78 20.64
C VAL A 249 0.16 1.84 19.47
N SER A 250 -0.68 0.82 19.64
CA SER A 250 -0.91 -0.23 18.64
C SER A 250 -2.24 -0.09 17.92
N GLN A 251 -3.17 0.64 18.52
CA GLN A 251 -4.50 0.81 17.99
C GLN A 251 -5.18 2.07 18.51
N VAL A 252 -5.89 2.77 17.62
CA VAL A 252 -6.87 3.79 17.96
C VAL A 252 -8.19 3.40 17.30
N ARG A 253 -9.29 3.40 18.04
CA ARG A 253 -10.62 3.20 17.45
C ARG A 253 -11.62 4.23 17.93
N VAL A 254 -12.44 4.72 17.01
CA VAL A 254 -13.44 5.76 17.21
C VAL A 254 -14.80 5.23 16.81
N ARG A 255 -15.83 5.52 17.60
CA ARG A 255 -17.22 5.27 17.26
C ARG A 255 -18.02 6.55 17.46
N LEU A 256 -18.77 6.94 16.43
CA LEU A 256 -19.59 8.15 16.40
C LEU A 256 -21.05 7.76 16.10
N PRO A 257 -21.87 7.40 17.11
CA PRO A 257 -23.21 6.84 16.88
C PRO A 257 -24.19 7.75 16.10
N GLN A 258 -23.89 9.04 16.01
CA GLN A 258 -24.71 9.99 15.26
C GLN A 258 -24.45 9.96 13.74
N VAL A 259 -23.24 9.57 13.33
CA VAL A 259 -22.81 9.48 11.94
C VAL A 259 -23.58 8.35 11.26
N VAL A 260 -23.94 8.56 10.00
CA VAL A 260 -24.65 7.57 9.18
C VAL A 260 -23.93 7.35 7.86
N ALA A 261 -24.03 6.12 7.36
CA ALA A 261 -23.39 5.70 6.13
C ALA A 261 -23.77 6.59 4.95
N SER A 262 -22.78 6.87 4.10
CA SER A 262 -23.03 7.55 2.83
C SER A 262 -24.02 6.74 1.99
N PRO A 263 -25.06 7.39 1.44
CA PRO A 263 -26.23 6.65 0.97
C PRO A 263 -25.97 5.88 -0.33
N ARG A 264 -25.18 6.41 -1.27
CA ARG A 264 -24.96 5.78 -2.58
C ARG A 264 -23.95 4.64 -2.46
N VAL A 265 -24.37 3.41 -2.77
CA VAL A 265 -23.51 2.22 -2.70
C VAL A 265 -23.66 1.37 -3.97
N GLY A 266 -22.54 1.04 -4.59
CA GLY A 266 -22.45 0.08 -5.68
C GLY A 266 -21.97 -1.28 -5.16
N ASN A 267 -22.77 -2.32 -5.34
CA ASN A 267 -22.36 -3.70 -5.05
C ASN A 267 -22.78 -4.61 -6.20
N ASP A 268 -22.01 -5.64 -6.47
CA ASP A 268 -22.42 -6.78 -7.28
C ASP A 268 -22.81 -7.97 -6.41
N GLY A 269 -23.35 -9.00 -7.06
CA GLY A 269 -23.94 -10.11 -6.34
C GLY A 269 -24.45 -11.20 -7.25
N ARG A 270 -25.12 -12.17 -6.64
CA ARG A 270 -25.68 -13.37 -7.27
C ARG A 270 -27.10 -13.63 -6.77
N ALA A 271 -27.86 -14.43 -7.51
CA ALA A 271 -29.17 -14.90 -7.07
C ALA A 271 -29.41 -16.36 -7.44
N PHE A 272 -30.27 -17.04 -6.68
CA PHE A 272 -30.70 -18.41 -6.95
C PHE A 272 -32.21 -18.60 -6.85
N GLY A 273 -32.75 -19.45 -7.73
CA GLY A 273 -34.17 -19.72 -7.84
C GLY A 273 -34.69 -20.83 -6.91
N ALA A 274 -35.92 -21.28 -7.16
CA ALA A 274 -36.56 -22.34 -6.41
C ALA A 274 -35.69 -23.62 -6.30
N GLY A 275 -35.58 -24.15 -5.08
CA GLY A 275 -34.68 -25.27 -4.77
C GLY A 275 -33.19 -24.93 -4.79
N GLY A 276 -32.82 -23.67 -4.98
CA GLY A 276 -31.45 -23.17 -4.92
C GLY A 276 -30.96 -22.89 -3.50
N SER A 277 -29.65 -22.66 -3.40
CA SER A 277 -28.98 -22.31 -2.15
C SER A 277 -27.58 -21.76 -2.42
N SER A 278 -27.04 -20.97 -1.50
CA SER A 278 -25.61 -20.65 -1.43
C SER A 278 -24.98 -21.14 -0.12
N ALA A 279 -23.66 -21.31 -0.10
CA ALA A 279 -22.89 -21.63 1.10
C ALA A 279 -21.47 -21.08 1.04
N PHE A 280 -20.97 -20.60 2.18
CA PHE A 280 -19.63 -20.01 2.35
C PHE A 280 -19.16 -20.16 3.80
N THR A 281 -17.88 -19.90 4.07
CA THR A 281 -17.29 -19.98 5.42
C THR A 281 -16.83 -18.61 5.87
N VAL A 282 -17.20 -18.21 7.09
CA VAL A 282 -16.79 -16.92 7.68
C VAL A 282 -16.01 -17.12 8.97
N ALA A 283 -15.12 -16.19 9.29
CA ALA A 283 -14.37 -16.09 10.53
C ALA A 283 -15.19 -15.43 11.65
N VAL A 284 -15.04 -15.95 12.87
CA VAL A 284 -15.66 -15.40 14.08
C VAL A 284 -14.68 -15.44 15.24
N ASP A 285 -14.88 -14.60 16.26
CA ASP A 285 -14.05 -14.63 17.45
C ASP A 285 -14.40 -15.87 18.30
N LYS A 286 -13.40 -16.65 18.71
CA LYS A 286 -13.61 -17.86 19.53
C LYS A 286 -14.30 -17.58 20.87
N ASN A 287 -14.19 -16.37 21.38
CA ASN A 287 -14.77 -15.92 22.65
C ASN A 287 -16.14 -15.25 22.47
N ASN A 288 -16.73 -15.31 21.27
CA ASN A 288 -18.04 -14.71 21.01
C ASN A 288 -19.13 -15.25 21.96
N ASP A 289 -20.07 -14.38 22.31
CA ASP A 289 -21.32 -14.73 23.00
C ASP A 289 -22.53 -14.66 22.05
N GLY A 290 -22.31 -15.04 20.79
CA GLY A 290 -23.26 -14.88 19.69
C GLY A 290 -22.63 -14.13 18.52
N VAL A 291 -23.24 -14.29 17.35
CA VAL A 291 -22.78 -13.69 16.09
C VAL A 291 -23.95 -13.03 15.41
N ARG A 292 -23.75 -11.83 14.88
CA ARG A 292 -24.70 -11.12 14.04
C ARG A 292 -24.26 -11.26 12.60
N LEU A 293 -25.17 -11.75 11.77
CA LEU A 293 -25.00 -11.81 10.32
C LEU A 293 -25.90 -10.74 9.70
N THR A 294 -25.30 -9.78 9.00
CA THR A 294 -26.02 -8.76 8.22
C THR A 294 -25.87 -9.10 6.76
N ARG A 295 -26.97 -9.25 6.04
CA ARG A 295 -27.02 -9.64 4.62
C ARG A 295 -27.64 -8.53 3.79
N ARG A 296 -26.94 -8.07 2.76
CA ARG A 296 -27.47 -7.09 1.81
C ARG A 296 -28.19 -7.75 0.64
N VAL A 297 -29.38 -7.23 0.32
CA VAL A 297 -30.22 -7.68 -0.79
C VAL A 297 -30.73 -6.50 -1.59
N ASP A 298 -30.99 -6.72 -2.88
CA ASP A 298 -31.90 -5.86 -3.62
C ASP A 298 -33.35 -6.29 -3.36
N PRO A 299 -34.25 -5.40 -2.91
CA PRO A 299 -35.66 -5.71 -2.70
C PRO A 299 -36.52 -5.36 -3.93
N VAL A 300 -35.96 -5.30 -5.15
CA VAL A 300 -36.77 -5.13 -6.37
C VAL A 300 -37.57 -6.39 -6.69
N ILE A 301 -37.12 -7.55 -6.18
CA ILE A 301 -37.88 -8.79 -6.15
C ILE A 301 -38.64 -8.89 -4.83
N ALA A 302 -39.95 -9.13 -4.92
CA ALA A 302 -40.84 -9.22 -3.78
C ALA A 302 -40.70 -10.54 -3.01
N ASN A 303 -40.88 -10.46 -1.70
CA ASN A 303 -41.08 -11.56 -0.76
C ASN A 303 -39.98 -12.63 -0.86
N GLN A 304 -38.73 -12.20 -0.90
CA GLN A 304 -37.57 -13.10 -0.93
C GLN A 304 -37.36 -13.66 0.47
N VAL A 305 -37.80 -14.90 0.66
CA VAL A 305 -37.70 -15.64 1.90
C VAL A 305 -36.60 -16.69 1.78
N ALA A 306 -35.62 -16.62 2.68
CA ALA A 306 -34.53 -17.57 2.76
C ALA A 306 -34.31 -18.07 4.18
N ARG A 307 -33.97 -19.36 4.31
CA ARG A 307 -33.58 -19.96 5.58
C ARG A 307 -32.07 -19.85 5.75
N ILE A 308 -31.63 -19.37 6.90
CA ILE A 308 -30.22 -19.32 7.28
C ILE A 308 -29.86 -20.57 8.07
N VAL A 309 -28.81 -21.24 7.62
CA VAL A 309 -28.27 -22.47 8.20
C VAL A 309 -26.83 -22.22 8.62
N VAL A 310 -26.47 -22.65 9.83
CA VAL A 310 -25.10 -22.55 10.37
C VAL A 310 -24.64 -23.93 10.78
N ASP A 311 -23.55 -24.41 10.18
CA ASP A 311 -23.01 -25.76 10.39
C ASP A 311 -24.08 -26.86 10.28
N GLY A 312 -25.00 -26.72 9.32
CA GLY A 312 -26.09 -27.66 9.07
C GLY A 312 -27.32 -27.51 9.98
N LYS A 313 -27.32 -26.56 10.93
CA LYS A 313 -28.47 -26.27 11.80
C LYS A 313 -29.18 -24.99 11.33
N ALA A 314 -30.50 -25.07 11.12
CA ALA A 314 -31.30 -23.88 10.85
C ALA A 314 -31.31 -22.94 12.06
N VAL A 315 -30.99 -21.66 11.84
CA VAL A 315 -30.90 -20.64 12.91
C VAL A 315 -31.90 -19.50 12.74
N GLY A 316 -32.48 -19.34 11.56
CA GLY A 316 -33.50 -18.32 11.30
C GLY A 316 -34.00 -18.31 9.86
N THR A 317 -34.94 -17.42 9.60
CA THR A 317 -35.47 -17.12 8.26
C THR A 317 -35.42 -15.60 8.09
N VAL A 318 -35.00 -15.14 6.91
CA VAL A 318 -35.06 -13.73 6.49
C VAL A 318 -36.13 -13.54 5.43
N ASP A 319 -36.76 -12.37 5.39
CA ASP A 319 -37.79 -11.99 4.43
C ASP A 319 -37.56 -10.55 3.95
N SER A 320 -37.49 -10.33 2.63
CA SER A 320 -37.32 -8.99 2.06
C SER A 320 -38.61 -8.17 2.06
N GLY A 321 -39.77 -8.82 2.24
CA GLY A 321 -41.08 -8.20 2.17
C GLY A 321 -41.44 -7.70 0.76
N PRO A 322 -42.40 -6.78 0.63
CA PRO A 322 -42.84 -6.28 -0.68
C PRO A 322 -41.74 -5.50 -1.41
N VAL A 323 -41.93 -5.31 -2.72
CA VAL A 323 -41.01 -4.59 -3.61
C VAL A 323 -40.64 -3.21 -3.07
N ARG A 324 -39.34 -2.91 -3.08
CA ARG A 324 -38.77 -1.58 -2.84
C ARG A 324 -37.74 -1.28 -3.91
N GLY A 325 -38.03 -0.28 -4.77
CA GLY A 325 -37.15 0.10 -5.88
C GLY A 325 -36.06 1.07 -5.46
N GLY A 326 -34.83 0.87 -5.97
CA GLY A 326 -33.73 1.85 -5.83
C GLY A 326 -33.08 1.91 -4.45
N GLN A 327 -33.37 0.96 -3.56
CA GLN A 327 -32.90 0.95 -2.17
C GLN A 327 -32.22 -0.38 -1.84
N TRP A 328 -31.16 -0.32 -1.04
CA TRP A 328 -30.60 -1.51 -0.40
C TRP A 328 -31.44 -1.91 0.82
N LEU A 329 -31.54 -3.21 1.07
CA LEU A 329 -32.09 -3.75 2.31
C LEU A 329 -31.04 -4.62 2.99
N ASP A 330 -30.67 -4.24 4.20
CA ASP A 330 -29.82 -5.06 5.07
C ASP A 330 -30.73 -5.88 6.01
N GLN A 331 -30.63 -7.20 5.94
CA GLN A 331 -31.35 -8.17 6.76
C GLN A 331 -30.43 -8.69 7.86
N VAL A 332 -30.86 -8.60 9.12
CA VAL A 332 -30.04 -8.97 10.28
C VAL A 332 -30.54 -10.28 10.89
N VAL A 333 -29.62 -11.21 11.16
CA VAL A 333 -29.87 -12.46 11.88
C VAL A 333 -28.88 -12.61 13.03
N ASP A 334 -29.40 -12.58 14.26
CA ASP A 334 -28.62 -12.85 15.47
C ASP A 334 -28.57 -14.36 15.74
N ILE A 335 -27.38 -14.94 15.56
CA ILE A 335 -27.08 -16.34 15.77
C ILE A 335 -26.67 -16.55 17.24
N PRO A 336 -27.37 -17.41 18.01
CA PRO A 336 -27.15 -17.53 19.44
C PRO A 336 -25.83 -18.23 19.77
N ALA A 337 -25.23 -17.88 20.90
CA ALA A 337 -24.01 -18.49 21.44
C ALA A 337 -24.05 -20.03 21.49
N SER A 338 -25.24 -20.63 21.67
CA SER A 338 -25.44 -22.09 21.62
C SER A 338 -25.00 -22.76 20.31
N VAL A 339 -24.82 -21.99 19.23
CA VAL A 339 -24.35 -22.44 17.92
C VAL A 339 -22.91 -22.01 17.67
N THR A 340 -22.50 -20.84 18.17
CA THR A 340 -21.25 -20.16 17.74
C THR A 340 -20.13 -20.18 18.78
N LYS A 341 -20.43 -20.43 20.06
CA LYS A 341 -19.46 -20.31 21.15
C LYS A 341 -18.30 -21.30 21.01
N GLY A 342 -17.07 -20.81 21.16
CA GLY A 342 -15.85 -21.62 21.02
C GLY A 342 -15.43 -21.91 19.57
N ARG A 343 -16.18 -21.43 18.57
CA ARG A 343 -15.84 -21.57 17.15
C ARG A 343 -14.98 -20.39 16.69
N SER A 344 -14.02 -20.64 15.80
CA SER A 344 -13.25 -19.60 15.12
C SER A 344 -13.71 -19.35 13.67
N SER A 345 -14.59 -20.21 13.17
CA SER A 345 -15.22 -20.09 11.86
C SER A 345 -16.60 -20.76 11.87
N LEU A 346 -17.47 -20.34 10.97
CA LEU A 346 -18.82 -20.87 10.77
C LEU A 346 -19.06 -21.14 9.30
N LYS A 347 -19.68 -22.28 8.96
CA LYS A 347 -20.21 -22.50 7.62
C LYS A 347 -21.63 -21.97 7.54
N ILE A 348 -21.82 -20.93 6.74
CA ILE A 348 -23.13 -20.31 6.49
C ILE A 348 -23.74 -20.94 5.24
N GLY A 349 -25.04 -21.25 5.31
CA GLY A 349 -25.86 -21.65 4.18
C GLY A 349 -27.12 -20.79 4.09
N VAL A 350 -27.51 -20.44 2.87
CA VAL A 350 -28.70 -19.66 2.58
C VAL A 350 -29.57 -20.48 1.63
N GLU A 351 -30.72 -20.93 2.11
CA GLU A 351 -31.60 -21.85 1.37
C GLU A 351 -32.86 -21.13 0.91
N TYR A 352 -33.24 -21.33 -0.36
CA TYR A 352 -34.50 -20.80 -0.89
C TYR A 352 -35.71 -21.34 -0.10
N VAL A 353 -36.63 -20.47 0.29
CA VAL A 353 -37.94 -20.84 0.83
C VAL A 353 -39.06 -20.41 -0.13
N SER A 354 -39.13 -19.13 -0.47
CA SER A 354 -40.09 -18.58 -1.44
C SER A 354 -39.59 -17.24 -1.98
N SER A 355 -40.01 -16.85 -3.18
CA SER A 355 -39.78 -15.53 -3.76
C SER A 355 -40.71 -15.33 -4.95
N ALA A 356 -40.99 -14.08 -5.32
CA ALA A 356 -41.65 -13.75 -6.59
C ALA A 356 -40.80 -14.12 -7.82
N LEU A 357 -39.46 -14.20 -7.69
CA LEU A 357 -38.55 -14.62 -8.76
C LEU A 357 -37.43 -15.52 -8.19
N ASP A 358 -36.48 -14.93 -7.50
CA ASP A 358 -35.30 -15.57 -6.92
C ASP A 358 -34.91 -14.93 -5.57
N VAL A 359 -33.90 -15.47 -4.91
CA VAL A 359 -33.30 -14.87 -3.71
C VAL A 359 -31.91 -14.36 -4.10
N ASN A 360 -31.68 -13.04 -3.95
CA ASN A 360 -30.41 -12.40 -4.30
C ASN A 360 -29.58 -12.00 -3.08
N GLU A 361 -28.26 -11.94 -3.24
CA GLU A 361 -27.27 -11.63 -2.22
C GLU A 361 -26.10 -10.86 -2.81
N PHE A 362 -25.65 -9.83 -2.09
CA PHE A 362 -24.61 -8.90 -2.54
C PHE A 362 -23.45 -8.79 -1.56
N ARG A 363 -23.74 -8.84 -0.26
CA ARG A 363 -22.74 -8.69 0.80
C ARG A 363 -23.18 -9.34 2.10
N TYR A 364 -22.19 -9.82 2.87
CA TYR A 364 -22.35 -10.24 4.26
C TYR A 364 -21.36 -9.52 5.17
N ASP A 365 -21.86 -8.88 6.21
CA ASP A 365 -21.05 -8.42 7.35
C ASP A 365 -21.27 -9.36 8.54
N VAL A 366 -20.17 -9.79 9.17
CA VAL A 366 -20.19 -10.73 10.29
C VAL A 366 -19.60 -10.06 11.52
N HIS A 367 -20.42 -9.93 12.57
CA HIS A 367 -19.98 -9.36 13.84
C HIS A 367 -20.06 -10.39 14.96
N SER A 368 -18.96 -10.55 15.69
CA SER A 368 -18.94 -11.33 16.93
C SER A 368 -19.27 -10.45 18.12
N ARG A 369 -20.14 -10.93 19.02
CA ARG A 369 -20.44 -10.22 20.28
C ARG A 369 -19.35 -10.49 21.31
N LEU A 370 -18.65 -9.43 21.72
CA LEU A 370 -17.59 -9.47 22.72
C LEU A 370 -17.97 -8.54 23.88
N GLY A 371 -18.48 -9.13 24.96
CA GLY A 371 -19.10 -8.38 26.05
C GLY A 371 -20.31 -7.59 25.55
N ASP A 372 -20.28 -6.27 25.75
CA ASP A 372 -21.36 -5.36 25.37
C ASP A 372 -21.16 -4.73 23.97
N SER A 373 -20.11 -5.11 23.24
CA SER A 373 -19.84 -4.58 21.88
C SER A 373 -20.00 -5.66 20.82
N TRP A 374 -20.49 -5.25 19.65
CA TRP A 374 -20.29 -5.96 18.40
C TRP A 374 -18.93 -5.58 17.82
N THR A 375 -18.19 -6.57 17.31
CA THR A 375 -16.91 -6.36 16.63
C THR A 375 -16.99 -7.09 15.30
N ARG A 376 -16.74 -6.38 14.19
CA ARG A 376 -16.69 -6.99 12.86
C ARG A 376 -15.54 -8.00 12.82
N THR A 377 -15.84 -9.24 12.50
CA THR A 377 -14.88 -10.34 12.44
C THR A 377 -14.66 -10.87 11.05
N ASP A 378 -15.59 -10.62 10.13
CA ASP A 378 -15.45 -10.95 8.72
C ASP A 378 -16.36 -10.11 7.83
N VAL A 379 -16.02 -10.03 6.55
CA VAL A 379 -16.81 -9.43 5.47
C VAL A 379 -16.68 -10.31 4.25
N LEU A 380 -17.79 -10.49 3.52
CA LEU A 380 -17.82 -11.16 2.22
C LEU A 380 -18.61 -10.29 1.25
N ASP A 381 -17.91 -9.63 0.33
CA ASP A 381 -18.49 -9.04 -0.87
C ASP A 381 -18.64 -10.13 -1.97
N LEU A 382 -19.77 -10.16 -2.68
CA LEU A 382 -20.13 -11.23 -3.63
C LEU A 382 -20.22 -10.72 -5.06
N GLY A 383 -20.15 -11.66 -6.01
CA GLY A 383 -20.41 -11.42 -7.43
C GLY A 383 -19.16 -11.51 -8.31
N PRO A 384 -19.33 -11.29 -9.63
CA PRO A 384 -18.24 -11.41 -10.61
C PRO A 384 -17.04 -10.49 -10.34
N GLY A 385 -17.25 -9.34 -9.69
CA GLY A 385 -16.20 -8.40 -9.26
C GLY A 385 -15.37 -8.87 -8.07
N HIS A 386 -15.76 -9.97 -7.42
CA HIS A 386 -15.17 -10.43 -6.16
C HIS A 386 -14.85 -11.94 -6.20
N ASP A 387 -14.53 -12.50 -7.36
CA ASP A 387 -14.24 -13.95 -7.52
C ASP A 387 -13.07 -14.42 -6.63
N GLY A 388 -12.04 -13.58 -6.42
CA GLY A 388 -10.94 -13.86 -5.49
C GLY A 388 -11.41 -13.99 -4.04
N GLU A 389 -12.30 -13.11 -3.59
CA GLU A 389 -12.89 -13.11 -2.24
C GLU A 389 -13.89 -14.26 -2.06
N GLU A 390 -14.73 -14.55 -3.07
CA GLU A 390 -15.64 -15.69 -3.11
C GLU A 390 -14.88 -17.02 -2.94
N LYS A 391 -13.78 -17.20 -3.70
CA LYS A 391 -12.90 -18.37 -3.57
C LYS A 391 -12.26 -18.46 -2.19
N ALA A 392 -11.83 -17.34 -1.61
CA ALA A 392 -11.22 -17.29 -0.28
C ALA A 392 -12.19 -17.75 0.83
N HIS A 393 -13.49 -17.49 0.67
CA HIS A 393 -14.54 -17.94 1.59
C HIS A 393 -15.15 -19.30 1.22
N GLY A 394 -14.71 -19.91 0.11
CA GLY A 394 -15.26 -21.15 -0.41
C GLY A 394 -16.75 -21.02 -0.79
N TYR A 395 -17.12 -19.86 -1.34
CA TYR A 395 -18.48 -19.59 -1.79
C TYR A 395 -18.90 -20.58 -2.88
N THR A 396 -20.12 -21.09 -2.75
CA THR A 396 -20.75 -22.00 -3.71
C THR A 396 -22.21 -21.63 -3.85
N ILE A 397 -22.76 -21.79 -5.05
CA ILE A 397 -24.16 -21.50 -5.37
C ILE A 397 -24.78 -22.64 -6.19
N ARG A 398 -26.04 -22.96 -5.90
CA ARG A 398 -26.85 -23.95 -6.60
C ARG A 398 -28.09 -23.31 -7.17
N ASN A 399 -28.45 -23.67 -8.41
CA ASN A 399 -29.56 -23.09 -9.17
C ASN A 399 -29.43 -21.56 -9.29
N GLN A 400 -28.22 -21.07 -9.60
CA GLN A 400 -28.00 -19.66 -9.89
C GLN A 400 -28.93 -19.22 -11.02
N SER A 401 -29.69 -18.15 -10.77
CA SER A 401 -30.60 -17.51 -11.72
C SER A 401 -30.04 -16.20 -12.26
N TRP A 402 -29.15 -15.54 -11.53
CA TRP A 402 -28.63 -14.22 -11.88
C TRP A 402 -27.26 -13.92 -11.24
N GLU A 403 -26.50 -13.03 -11.86
CA GLU A 403 -25.34 -12.32 -11.31
C GLU A 403 -25.21 -10.93 -11.94
N GLY A 404 -24.57 -9.99 -11.24
CA GLY A 404 -24.23 -8.67 -11.77
C GLY A 404 -24.28 -7.56 -10.72
N SER A 405 -24.18 -6.31 -11.19
CA SER A 405 -24.05 -5.13 -10.31
C SER A 405 -25.35 -4.34 -10.14
N ARG A 406 -25.44 -3.63 -9.01
CA ARG A 406 -26.48 -2.65 -8.68
C ARG A 406 -25.85 -1.44 -8.00
N VAL A 407 -26.38 -0.27 -8.31
CA VAL A 407 -26.08 0.96 -7.57
C VAL A 407 -27.38 1.46 -6.98
N TYR A 408 -27.52 1.31 -5.67
CA TYR A 408 -28.72 1.73 -4.92
C TYR A 408 -28.35 2.58 -3.72
N ARG A 409 -29.39 3.10 -3.06
CA ARG A 409 -29.23 3.95 -1.88
C ARG A 409 -29.55 3.21 -0.60
N LEU A 410 -28.71 3.35 0.42
CA LEU A 410 -29.07 3.09 1.80
C LEU A 410 -30.10 4.15 2.25
N GLN A 411 -31.04 3.73 3.09
CA GLN A 411 -32.05 4.64 3.63
C GLN A 411 -31.41 5.55 4.69
N ALA A 412 -31.24 6.83 4.37
CA ALA A 412 -30.75 7.84 5.28
C ALA A 412 -31.52 9.16 5.11
N ASP A 413 -31.67 9.92 6.20
CA ASP A 413 -32.21 11.28 6.16
C ASP A 413 -31.15 12.25 5.61
N PRO A 414 -31.40 13.01 4.53
CA PRO A 414 -30.40 13.89 3.92
C PRO A 414 -29.77 14.89 4.90
N ALA A 415 -30.55 15.44 5.83
CA ALA A 415 -30.01 16.37 6.83
C ALA A 415 -29.04 15.69 7.79
N ARG A 416 -29.29 14.41 8.14
CA ARG A 416 -28.36 13.60 8.92
C ARG A 416 -27.10 13.24 8.14
N VAL A 417 -27.19 12.98 6.85
CA VAL A 417 -26.02 12.74 5.98
C VAL A 417 -25.14 13.98 5.97
N THR A 418 -25.69 15.15 5.65
CA THR A 418 -24.94 16.41 5.67
C THR A 418 -24.28 16.71 7.03
N ALA A 419 -24.98 16.45 8.14
CA ALA A 419 -24.41 16.61 9.47
C ALA A 419 -23.30 15.59 9.78
N SER A 420 -23.40 14.38 9.23
CA SER A 420 -22.40 13.32 9.35
C SER A 420 -21.12 13.68 8.60
N ASP A 421 -21.25 14.12 7.35
CA ASP A 421 -20.12 14.53 6.50
C ASP A 421 -19.38 15.70 7.14
N ALA A 422 -20.11 16.71 7.65
CA ALA A 422 -19.52 17.83 8.37
C ALA A 422 -18.70 17.38 9.60
N VAL A 423 -19.19 16.38 10.35
CA VAL A 423 -18.46 15.81 11.49
C VAL A 423 -17.20 15.07 11.04
N LEU A 424 -17.28 14.23 10.00
CA LEU A 424 -16.13 13.47 9.52
C LEU A 424 -15.04 14.36 8.91
N GLU A 425 -15.43 15.44 8.24
CA GLU A 425 -14.54 16.44 7.64
C GLU A 425 -13.94 17.39 8.70
N GLY A 426 -14.73 17.78 9.70
CA GLY A 426 -14.36 18.84 10.64
C GLY A 426 -13.85 18.36 12.00
N ALA A 427 -14.24 17.17 12.47
CA ALA A 427 -13.68 16.58 13.68
C ALA A 427 -12.27 16.06 13.39
N ARG A 428 -11.31 16.32 14.27
CA ARG A 428 -9.90 15.99 14.04
C ARG A 428 -9.35 15.11 15.15
N LEU A 429 -8.64 14.05 14.75
CA LEU A 429 -7.81 13.27 15.66
C LEU A 429 -6.44 13.96 15.73
N ARG A 430 -6.01 14.28 16.95
CA ARG A 430 -4.67 14.83 17.19
C ARG A 430 -3.87 13.90 18.09
N ALA A 431 -2.62 13.63 17.72
CA ALA A 431 -1.68 12.91 18.58
C ALA A 431 -0.35 13.65 18.69
N THR A 432 0.17 13.69 19.91
CA THR A 432 1.46 14.30 20.26
C THR A 432 2.35 13.23 20.84
N PHE A 433 3.53 13.02 20.24
CA PHE A 433 4.55 12.11 20.73
C PHE A 433 5.77 12.92 21.19
N ASP A 434 6.20 12.67 22.43
CA ASP A 434 7.41 13.25 23.02
C ASP A 434 7.52 14.78 22.97
N GLY A 435 6.38 15.47 22.90
CA GLY A 435 6.26 16.93 22.86
C GLY A 435 5.92 17.51 21.48
N THR A 436 5.90 16.68 20.43
CA THR A 436 5.63 17.09 19.05
C THR A 436 4.31 16.52 18.55
N THR A 437 3.42 17.38 18.05
CA THR A 437 2.19 16.95 17.38
C THR A 437 2.53 16.51 15.96
N THR A 438 2.43 15.22 15.69
CA THR A 438 2.74 14.59 14.39
C THR A 438 1.51 14.08 13.66
N VAL A 439 0.38 13.98 14.37
CA VAL A 439 -0.92 13.61 13.81
C VAL A 439 -1.86 14.77 14.07
N ASP A 440 -2.39 15.35 13.00
CA ASP A 440 -3.51 16.28 13.05
C ASP A 440 -4.28 16.12 11.73
N ALA A 441 -5.34 15.30 11.73
CA ALA A 441 -6.08 14.94 10.53
C ALA A 441 -7.59 14.83 10.81
N PRO A 442 -8.46 15.12 9.82
CA PRO A 442 -9.89 14.84 9.90
C PRO A 442 -10.16 13.38 10.22
N VAL A 443 -11.18 13.10 11.03
CA VAL A 443 -11.53 11.73 11.43
C VAL A 443 -11.85 10.89 10.20
N GLY A 444 -12.68 11.37 9.27
CA GLY A 444 -13.02 10.59 8.07
C GLY A 444 -11.78 10.19 7.26
N GLU A 445 -10.99 11.18 6.84
CA GLU A 445 -9.83 10.94 5.98
C GLU A 445 -8.70 10.17 6.69
N PHE A 446 -8.51 10.37 8.00
CA PHE A 446 -7.54 9.59 8.78
C PHE A 446 -7.85 8.08 8.78
N PHE A 447 -9.13 7.69 8.81
CA PHE A 447 -9.52 6.28 8.81
C PHE A 447 -9.73 5.70 7.40
N GLY A 448 -9.88 6.54 6.37
CA GLY A 448 -9.84 6.11 4.96
C GLY A 448 -10.90 6.69 4.03
N SER A 449 -11.74 7.63 4.48
CA SER A 449 -12.76 8.26 3.63
C SER A 449 -13.02 9.73 4.00
N GLY A 450 -12.59 10.66 3.15
CA GLY A 450 -12.83 12.11 3.34
C GLY A 450 -14.07 12.66 2.60
N LEU A 451 -14.85 11.81 1.93
CA LEU A 451 -16.13 12.19 1.28
C LEU A 451 -17.36 11.93 2.16
N GLY A 452 -17.26 11.04 3.15
CA GLY A 452 -18.36 10.66 4.05
C GLY A 452 -18.09 9.31 4.71
N GLU A 453 -19.10 8.70 5.34
CA GLU A 453 -18.96 7.35 5.92
C GLU A 453 -19.14 6.26 4.85
N TYR A 454 -18.04 5.94 4.16
CA TYR A 454 -17.94 4.80 3.25
C TYR A 454 -17.22 3.63 3.92
N ASP A 455 -17.72 2.40 3.70
CA ASP A 455 -17.08 1.20 4.22
C ASP A 455 -15.67 1.08 3.62
N THR A 456 -14.66 1.19 4.46
CA THR A 456 -13.26 1.19 4.05
C THR A 456 -12.52 0.09 4.78
N ARG A 457 -11.74 -0.71 4.05
CA ARG A 457 -10.96 -1.83 4.60
C ARG A 457 -9.54 -1.76 4.05
N THR A 458 -8.57 -1.43 4.88
CA THR A 458 -7.14 -1.45 4.52
C THR A 458 -6.39 -2.37 5.49
N LEU A 459 -5.10 -2.62 5.23
CA LEU A 459 -4.27 -3.37 6.17
C LEU A 459 -4.12 -2.64 7.52
N PHE A 460 -4.01 -1.30 7.51
CA PHE A 460 -3.73 -0.50 8.72
C PHE A 460 -4.91 0.31 9.24
N SER A 461 -6.03 0.37 8.54
CA SER A 461 -7.22 1.11 8.97
C SER A 461 -8.53 0.54 8.42
N SER A 462 -9.64 0.94 9.02
CA SER A 462 -10.98 0.63 8.53
C SER A 462 -12.02 1.63 9.01
N ILE A 463 -13.09 1.72 8.23
CA ILE A 463 -14.39 2.29 8.60
C ILE A 463 -15.40 1.16 8.43
N ASP A 464 -15.97 0.66 9.53
CA ASP A 464 -17.15 -0.20 9.49
C ASP A 464 -18.39 0.69 9.38
N ALA A 465 -18.98 0.77 8.19
CA ALA A 465 -20.15 1.63 7.93
C ALA A 465 -21.49 0.97 8.34
N THR A 466 -21.46 -0.19 9.00
CA THR A 466 -22.67 -0.77 9.60
C THR A 466 -23.09 0.03 10.84
N ALA A 467 -24.35 -0.10 11.26
CA ALA A 467 -24.88 0.62 12.40
C ALA A 467 -24.04 0.36 13.68
N ASP A 468 -23.64 1.44 14.37
CA ASP A 468 -22.73 1.42 15.53
C ASP A 468 -21.32 0.88 15.24
N GLY A 469 -20.88 0.89 13.99
CA GLY A 469 -19.57 0.43 13.55
C GLY A 469 -18.41 1.24 14.13
N TRP A 470 -17.23 0.60 14.16
CA TRP A 470 -15.98 1.22 14.63
C TRP A 470 -15.13 1.68 13.46
N TYR A 471 -14.52 2.84 13.60
CA TYR A 471 -13.39 3.26 12.77
C TYR A 471 -12.14 2.86 13.51
N THR A 472 -11.28 2.05 12.91
CA THR A 472 -10.13 1.47 13.60
C THR A 472 -8.85 1.72 12.82
N ALA A 473 -7.80 2.13 13.50
CA ALA A 473 -6.46 2.29 12.96
C ALA A 473 -5.49 1.42 13.75
N TRP A 474 -4.68 0.64 13.05
CA TRP A 474 -3.70 -0.31 13.56
C TRP A 474 -2.26 0.12 13.26
N TRP A 475 -2.02 1.39 12.94
CA TRP A 475 -0.66 1.91 12.78
C TRP A 475 0.16 1.71 14.06
N PRO A 476 1.38 1.14 14.00
CA PRO A 476 2.27 1.09 15.16
C PRO A 476 2.84 2.49 15.42
N MET A 477 2.57 3.11 16.57
CA MET A 477 3.02 4.47 16.88
C MET A 477 3.98 4.45 18.08
N PRO A 478 5.31 4.53 17.86
CA PRO A 478 6.28 4.51 18.95
C PRO A 478 6.34 5.86 19.68
N TYR A 479 6.62 5.83 20.99
CA TYR A 479 6.94 7.00 21.80
C TYR A 479 8.01 6.68 22.85
N GLY A 480 8.94 7.59 23.09
CA GLY A 480 10.09 7.38 23.97
C GLY A 480 9.89 7.90 25.40
N ARG A 481 9.02 8.88 25.62
CA ARG A 481 8.77 9.50 26.93
C ARG A 481 7.28 9.66 27.25
N SER A 482 6.48 10.08 26.27
CA SER A 482 5.06 10.37 26.47
C SER A 482 4.30 10.40 25.16
N ALA A 483 3.01 10.06 25.21
CA ALA A 483 2.09 10.25 24.10
C ALA A 483 0.76 10.81 24.62
N SER A 484 0.12 11.71 23.88
CA SER A 484 -1.25 12.18 24.18
C SER A 484 -2.12 12.19 22.94
N PHE A 485 -3.40 11.88 23.12
CA PHE A 485 -4.40 11.83 22.06
C PHE A 485 -5.57 12.75 22.41
N GLU A 486 -6.05 13.48 21.42
CA GLU A 486 -7.15 14.44 21.55
C GLU A 486 -8.14 14.28 20.39
N LEU A 487 -9.43 14.50 20.67
CA LEU A 487 -10.47 14.70 19.66
C LEU A 487 -10.86 16.17 19.69
N VAL A 488 -10.71 16.86 18.56
CA VAL A 488 -11.04 18.27 18.41
C VAL A 488 -12.25 18.41 17.51
N ASN A 489 -13.34 19.01 18.00
CA ASN A 489 -14.53 19.20 17.20
C ASN A 489 -14.46 20.52 16.42
N GLY A 490 -13.93 20.49 15.19
CA GLY A 490 -13.91 21.64 14.28
C GLY A 490 -15.12 21.74 13.34
N SER A 491 -16.11 20.84 13.45
CA SER A 491 -17.16 20.66 12.43
C SER A 491 -18.30 21.69 12.44
N GLY A 492 -18.46 22.45 13.52
CA GLY A 492 -19.67 23.26 13.72
C GLY A 492 -20.91 22.46 14.16
N VAL A 493 -20.85 21.12 14.14
CA VAL A 493 -21.92 20.21 14.58
C VAL A 493 -21.52 19.58 15.93
N PRO A 494 -22.40 19.55 16.94
CA PRO A 494 -22.11 18.83 18.19
C PRO A 494 -21.85 17.35 17.93
N ILE A 495 -20.80 16.80 18.55
CA ILE A 495 -20.55 15.36 18.60
C ILE A 495 -21.23 14.81 19.85
N THR A 496 -21.99 13.73 19.70
CA THR A 496 -22.80 13.11 20.75
C THR A 496 -22.50 11.62 20.84
N GLY A 497 -22.32 11.13 22.06
CA GLY A 497 -22.06 9.72 22.34
C GLY A 497 -20.76 9.18 21.75
N ALA A 498 -19.76 10.03 21.48
CA ALA A 498 -18.48 9.56 20.94
C ALA A 498 -17.82 8.60 21.93
N VAL A 499 -17.28 7.51 21.39
CA VAL A 499 -16.45 6.57 22.14
C VAL A 499 -15.11 6.47 21.43
N VAL A 500 -14.02 6.63 22.18
CA VAL A 500 -12.68 6.45 21.64
C VAL A 500 -11.89 5.51 22.54
N GLU A 501 -11.15 4.59 21.93
CA GLU A 501 -10.22 3.72 22.62
C GLU A 501 -8.81 3.84 22.03
N VAL A 502 -7.82 3.98 22.92
CA VAL A 502 -6.39 3.99 22.59
C VAL A 502 -5.74 2.81 23.29
N THR A 503 -5.22 1.87 22.51
CA THR A 503 -4.52 0.67 23.00
C THR A 503 -3.02 0.88 22.95
N SER A 504 -2.35 0.78 24.10
CA SER A 504 -0.91 0.96 24.20
C SER A 504 -0.24 -0.07 25.10
N ALA A 505 1.05 -0.31 24.87
CA ALA A 505 1.88 -1.21 25.66
C ALA A 505 3.24 -0.57 25.96
N PRO A 506 3.77 -0.71 27.18
CA PRO A 506 5.10 -0.21 27.52
C PRO A 506 6.19 -1.04 26.84
N ASP A 507 7.21 -0.37 26.34
CA ASP A 507 8.42 -0.99 25.78
C ASP A 507 9.60 -0.04 25.89
N ARG A 508 10.57 -0.40 26.74
CA ARG A 508 11.76 0.42 26.99
C ARG A 508 12.72 0.45 25.80
N ALA A 509 12.67 -0.54 24.91
CA ALA A 509 13.54 -0.59 23.73
C ALA A 509 13.19 0.50 22.70
N VAL A 510 11.93 0.99 22.72
CA VAL A 510 11.45 2.05 21.82
C VAL A 510 12.24 3.34 21.98
N ALA A 511 12.49 3.77 23.22
CA ALA A 511 13.26 5.00 23.48
C ALA A 511 14.66 4.92 22.86
N GLY A 512 15.33 3.76 23.00
CA GLY A 512 16.62 3.50 22.37
C GLY A 512 16.53 3.56 20.84
N GLY A 513 15.53 2.90 20.25
CA GLY A 513 15.30 2.87 18.80
C GLY A 513 15.02 4.25 18.19
N LEU A 514 14.22 5.09 18.85
CA LEU A 514 13.98 6.48 18.43
C LEU A 514 15.26 7.32 18.56
N SER A 515 15.97 7.21 19.70
CA SER A 515 17.20 7.99 19.91
C SER A 515 18.36 7.62 18.98
N SER A 516 18.38 6.38 18.49
CA SER A 516 19.43 5.89 17.57
C SER A 516 19.09 6.09 16.10
N GLY A 517 17.92 6.68 15.77
CA GLY A 517 17.45 6.80 14.39
C GLY A 517 17.05 5.46 13.74
N ARG A 518 16.78 4.42 14.55
CA ARG A 518 16.30 3.12 14.03
C ARG A 518 14.79 3.13 13.83
N LEU A 519 14.07 3.87 14.67
CA LEU A 519 12.63 4.06 14.58
C LEU A 519 12.31 5.52 14.23
N GLY A 520 11.25 5.73 13.46
CA GLY A 520 10.63 7.04 13.24
C GLY A 520 9.35 7.20 14.06
N TYR A 521 8.94 8.44 14.33
CA TYR A 521 7.62 8.72 14.89
C TYR A 521 6.56 8.56 13.82
N PHE A 522 5.38 8.06 14.18
CA PHE A 522 4.24 8.03 13.27
C PHE A 522 3.72 9.45 13.03
N ASN A 523 3.47 9.78 11.77
CA ASN A 523 2.91 11.04 11.31
C ASN A 523 1.67 10.78 10.44
N ALA A 524 0.69 11.67 10.56
CA ALA A 524 -0.41 11.78 9.62
C ALA A 524 -0.56 13.26 9.23
N THR A 525 -0.11 13.59 8.02
CA THR A 525 -0.03 14.96 7.51
C THR A 525 -1.21 15.21 6.58
N HIS A 526 -2.14 16.06 7.00
CA HIS A 526 -3.33 16.41 6.23
C HIS A 526 -3.17 17.74 5.48
N ARG A 527 -3.64 17.79 4.23
CA ARG A 527 -3.77 18.99 3.40
C ARG A 527 -5.11 18.99 2.67
N ARG A 528 -5.68 20.18 2.44
CA ARG A 528 -6.83 20.38 1.55
C ARG A 528 -6.78 21.71 0.82
N GLY A 529 -7.29 21.77 -0.40
CA GLY A 529 -7.48 23.00 -1.17
C GLY A 529 -7.82 22.75 -2.63
N ALA A 530 -8.09 23.84 -3.35
CA ALA A 530 -8.24 23.82 -4.79
C ALA A 530 -6.90 23.50 -5.47
N THR A 531 -6.97 22.75 -6.56
CA THR A 531 -5.83 22.54 -7.45
C THR A 531 -5.44 23.85 -8.15
N VAL A 532 -4.16 23.97 -8.52
CA VAL A 532 -3.62 25.18 -9.14
C VAL A 532 -2.95 24.77 -10.44
N PRO A 533 -3.38 25.29 -11.61
CA PRO A 533 -2.80 24.91 -12.88
C PRO A 533 -1.27 24.92 -12.88
N GLU A 534 -0.67 23.92 -13.52
CA GLU A 534 0.79 23.70 -13.61
C GLU A 534 1.47 23.43 -12.25
N GLN A 535 0.71 23.10 -11.20
CA GLN A 535 1.23 22.76 -9.88
C GLN A 535 0.59 21.48 -9.36
N SER A 536 1.36 20.40 -9.43
CA SER A 536 0.96 19.09 -8.92
C SER A 536 0.53 19.17 -7.45
N TRP A 537 -0.49 18.40 -7.12
CA TRP A 537 -0.94 18.25 -5.75
C TRP A 537 0.13 17.54 -4.92
N ASN A 538 0.67 18.24 -3.93
CA ASN A 538 1.65 17.68 -3.03
C ASN A 538 0.98 16.93 -1.86
N PHE A 539 1.20 15.62 -1.78
CA PHE A 539 0.79 14.81 -0.63
C PHE A 539 1.68 15.07 0.59
N LEU A 540 2.98 15.19 0.37
CA LEU A 540 3.95 15.43 1.43
C LEU A 540 5.20 16.14 0.90
N GLU A 541 5.58 17.22 1.57
CA GLU A 541 6.95 17.74 1.61
C GLU A 541 7.49 17.46 3.02
N ALA A 542 8.62 16.76 3.13
CA ALA A 542 9.26 16.44 4.41
C ALA A 542 10.78 16.64 4.35
N GLU A 543 11.35 17.08 5.48
CA GLU A 543 12.79 17.12 5.73
C GLU A 543 13.17 16.15 6.85
N GLY A 544 14.41 15.65 6.81
CA GLY A 544 14.94 14.68 7.76
C GLY A 544 14.98 13.27 7.18
N THR A 545 14.82 12.27 8.03
CA THR A 545 14.84 10.85 7.63
C THR A 545 13.48 10.24 7.87
N GLY A 546 12.98 9.47 6.90
CA GLY A 546 11.68 8.85 7.02
C GLY A 546 11.36 7.77 6.00
N VAL A 547 10.14 7.27 6.10
CA VAL A 547 9.53 6.28 5.21
C VAL A 547 8.06 6.66 5.01
N PHE A 548 7.66 6.95 3.77
CA PHE A 548 6.28 7.19 3.37
C PHE A 548 5.55 5.87 3.11
N TYR A 549 4.39 5.68 3.73
CA TYR A 549 3.63 4.42 3.68
C TYR A 549 2.29 4.52 2.96
N GLY A 550 1.84 5.70 2.56
CA GLY A 550 0.58 5.81 1.85
C GLY A 550 -0.19 7.08 2.10
N VAL A 551 -1.38 7.13 1.51
CA VAL A 551 -2.25 8.29 1.52
C VAL A 551 -3.72 7.87 1.42
N THR A 552 -4.58 8.59 2.12
CA THR A 552 -6.01 8.67 1.79
C THR A 552 -6.23 9.97 1.02
N HIS A 553 -6.92 9.92 -0.13
CA HIS A 553 -7.09 11.04 -1.04
C HIS A 553 -8.55 11.19 -1.46
N SER A 554 -9.11 12.39 -1.27
CA SER A 554 -10.45 12.74 -1.70
C SER A 554 -10.37 13.79 -2.82
N MET A 555 -10.82 13.41 -4.01
CA MET A 555 -10.72 14.19 -5.23
C MET A 555 -12.10 14.68 -5.65
N ARG A 556 -12.33 15.99 -5.65
CA ARG A 556 -13.61 16.59 -6.06
C ARG A 556 -13.44 17.32 -7.39
N GLY A 557 -13.75 16.62 -8.49
CA GLY A 557 -13.60 17.15 -9.84
C GLY A 557 -14.56 18.30 -10.13
N ASN A 558 -14.03 19.44 -10.58
CA ASN A 558 -14.81 20.64 -10.91
C ASN A 558 -15.02 20.81 -12.42
N ILE A 559 -15.19 19.70 -13.15
CA ILE A 559 -15.34 19.65 -14.61
C ILE A 559 -16.82 19.56 -15.01
N PRO A 560 -17.44 20.61 -15.59
CA PRO A 560 -18.89 20.63 -15.84
C PRO A 560 -19.37 19.75 -17.01
N SER A 561 -18.51 19.51 -18.01
CA SER A 561 -18.87 18.88 -19.28
C SER A 561 -17.67 18.18 -19.92
N GLY A 562 -17.91 17.26 -20.85
CA GLY A 562 -16.86 16.45 -21.48
C GLY A 562 -16.52 15.24 -20.60
N ASN A 563 -15.24 14.88 -20.54
CA ASN A 563 -14.78 13.87 -19.60
C ASN A 563 -14.74 14.46 -18.18
N ARG A 564 -15.76 14.20 -17.36
CA ARG A 564 -15.83 14.72 -15.98
C ARG A 564 -14.82 14.08 -15.03
N ARG A 565 -14.23 12.94 -15.43
CA ARG A 565 -13.21 12.21 -14.67
C ARG A 565 -11.79 12.52 -15.14
N ASN A 566 -11.60 13.49 -16.03
CA ASN A 566 -10.28 13.85 -16.56
C ASN A 566 -9.30 14.31 -15.47
N TYR A 567 -9.79 14.70 -14.29
CA TYR A 567 -8.97 15.00 -13.12
C TYR A 567 -8.20 13.78 -12.57
N LEU A 568 -8.48 12.57 -13.05
CA LEU A 568 -7.84 11.33 -12.64
C LEU A 568 -6.66 10.92 -13.53
N GLU A 569 -6.38 11.63 -14.61
CA GLU A 569 -5.26 11.28 -15.52
C GLU A 569 -3.88 11.62 -14.95
N GLY A 570 -3.79 12.26 -13.79
CA GLY A 570 -2.54 12.86 -13.34
C GLY A 570 -1.53 11.85 -12.80
N ASP A 571 -0.27 11.97 -13.24
CA ASP A 571 0.84 11.12 -12.84
C ASP A 571 1.38 11.47 -11.45
N GLU A 572 1.70 10.46 -10.64
CA GLU A 572 2.48 10.68 -9.43
C GLU A 572 3.98 10.83 -9.73
N THR A 573 4.64 11.77 -9.06
CA THR A 573 6.10 11.90 -9.11
C THR A 573 6.69 12.02 -7.71
N VAL A 574 7.77 11.27 -7.46
CA VAL A 574 8.38 11.17 -6.12
C VAL A 574 9.87 11.47 -6.16
N TYR A 575 10.29 12.53 -5.47
CA TYR A 575 11.68 12.96 -5.36
C TYR A 575 12.19 12.71 -3.94
N VAL A 576 13.39 12.15 -3.83
CA VAL A 576 14.03 11.89 -2.53
C VAL A 576 15.41 12.52 -2.48
N ASP A 577 15.79 13.02 -1.31
CA ASP A 577 17.14 13.41 -0.95
C ASP A 577 17.76 14.44 -1.91
N GLY A 578 16.94 15.40 -2.32
CA GLY A 578 17.34 16.50 -3.21
C GLY A 578 17.66 16.08 -4.64
N ALA A 579 17.25 14.89 -5.08
CA ALA A 579 17.43 14.44 -6.45
C ALA A 579 16.60 15.29 -7.42
N ALA A 580 17.19 15.69 -8.55
CA ALA A 580 16.48 16.45 -9.58
C ALA A 580 15.53 15.58 -10.44
N SER A 581 15.81 14.29 -10.56
CA SER A 581 14.94 13.31 -11.24
C SER A 581 14.08 12.54 -10.23
N PRO A 582 12.84 12.19 -10.58
CA PRO A 582 11.97 11.39 -9.75
C PRO A 582 12.49 9.94 -9.66
N THR A 583 12.24 9.33 -8.51
CA THR A 583 12.51 7.91 -8.24
C THR A 583 11.33 7.00 -8.61
N LEU A 584 10.11 7.55 -8.55
CA LEU A 584 8.87 6.97 -9.05
C LEU A 584 8.23 8.00 -9.99
N TYR A 585 7.73 7.53 -11.12
CA TYR A 585 7.01 8.32 -12.12
C TYR A 585 5.82 7.47 -12.60
N GLY A 586 4.62 7.93 -12.28
CA GLY A 586 3.35 7.27 -12.54
C GLY A 586 2.89 7.26 -13.99
N THR A 587 1.62 6.92 -14.18
CA THR A 587 0.94 6.88 -15.49
C THR A 587 -0.53 7.31 -15.44
N GLY A 588 -1.00 7.74 -14.27
CA GLY A 588 -2.38 8.16 -14.03
C GLY A 588 -2.76 8.04 -12.55
N SER A 589 -3.75 8.80 -12.11
CA SER A 589 -4.16 8.78 -10.71
C SER A 589 -4.86 7.48 -10.36
N GLU A 590 -5.74 6.94 -11.21
CA GLU A 590 -6.32 5.62 -10.95
C GLU A 590 -5.26 4.51 -10.96
N ASP A 591 -4.19 4.68 -11.73
CA ASP A 591 -3.09 3.73 -11.85
C ASP A 591 -2.26 3.70 -10.55
N PHE A 592 -1.98 4.87 -9.96
CA PHE A 592 -1.37 5.00 -8.63
C PHE A 592 -2.18 4.25 -7.55
N TYR A 593 -3.51 4.34 -7.65
CA TYR A 593 -4.44 3.57 -6.82
C TYR A 593 -4.69 2.18 -7.40
N GLU A 594 -3.76 1.59 -8.15
CA GLU A 594 -3.76 0.21 -8.68
C GLU A 594 -5.01 -0.24 -9.43
N SER A 595 -5.73 0.72 -9.97
CA SER A 595 -6.95 0.53 -10.73
C SER A 595 -6.67 0.70 -12.21
N GLY A 596 -7.65 1.13 -13.00
CA GLY A 596 -7.42 1.54 -14.38
C GLY A 596 -8.70 1.99 -15.05
N TRP A 597 -8.59 2.85 -16.06
CA TRP A 597 -9.74 3.36 -16.83
C TRP A 597 -10.73 4.12 -15.93
N TYR A 598 -10.24 5.13 -15.21
CA TYR A 598 -11.01 5.93 -14.25
C TYR A 598 -11.70 5.12 -13.16
N PHE A 599 -11.01 4.16 -12.56
CA PHE A 599 -11.59 3.16 -11.66
C PHE A 599 -12.73 2.38 -12.34
N ARG A 600 -12.45 1.88 -13.55
CA ARG A 600 -13.38 1.22 -14.49
C ARG A 600 -14.70 1.95 -14.68
N ASP A 601 -14.65 3.25 -14.96
CA ASP A 601 -15.82 4.12 -15.07
C ASP A 601 -16.63 4.28 -13.76
N GLY A 602 -15.92 4.36 -12.63
CA GLY A 602 -16.53 4.62 -11.32
C GLY A 602 -17.06 3.37 -10.60
N THR A 603 -16.49 2.21 -10.89
CA THR A 603 -16.64 1.02 -10.04
C THR A 603 -15.80 1.23 -8.77
N THR A 604 -16.38 0.93 -7.61
CA THR A 604 -15.67 0.97 -6.32
C THR A 604 -15.09 -0.40 -6.00
N TYR A 605 -13.85 -0.46 -5.53
CA TYR A 605 -13.22 -1.69 -5.08
C TYR A 605 -12.43 -1.49 -3.79
N VAL A 606 -12.11 -2.59 -3.10
CA VAL A 606 -11.41 -2.56 -1.81
C VAL A 606 -10.41 -3.73 -1.72
N MET A 607 -9.12 -3.43 -1.63
CA MET A 607 -8.03 -4.41 -1.46
C MET A 607 -7.14 -4.02 -0.27
N PRO A 608 -6.31 -4.91 0.30
CA PRO A 608 -5.53 -4.60 1.50
C PRO A 608 -4.64 -3.35 1.41
N GLU A 609 -4.16 -3.04 0.20
CA GLU A 609 -3.18 -1.98 -0.06
C GLU A 609 -3.68 -0.86 -0.99
N ALA A 610 -4.85 -0.98 -1.61
CA ALA A 610 -5.42 0.06 -2.46
C ALA A 610 -6.94 -0.09 -2.58
N GLY A 611 -7.64 1.00 -2.83
CA GLY A 611 -9.10 0.98 -3.06
C GLY A 611 -9.67 2.35 -3.31
N ASN A 612 -10.89 2.40 -3.86
CA ASN A 612 -11.70 3.60 -4.01
C ASN A 612 -13.09 3.41 -3.37
N PRO A 613 -13.19 3.35 -2.04
CA PRO A 613 -14.45 3.01 -1.36
C PRO A 613 -15.56 4.06 -1.56
N ALA A 614 -15.21 5.29 -1.96
CA ALA A 614 -16.13 6.40 -2.09
C ALA A 614 -16.23 6.90 -3.54
N TYR A 615 -17.47 6.97 -4.05
CA TYR A 615 -17.78 7.59 -5.34
C TYR A 615 -19.12 8.31 -5.29
N GLU A 616 -19.06 9.63 -5.50
CA GLU A 616 -20.19 10.54 -5.46
C GLU A 616 -20.38 11.25 -6.81
N LEU A 617 -21.65 11.55 -7.10
CA LEU A 617 -22.08 12.30 -8.29
C LEU A 617 -22.89 13.53 -7.83
N ASP A 618 -23.31 14.35 -8.79
CA ASP A 618 -24.19 15.49 -8.54
C ASP A 618 -25.40 15.10 -7.65
N GLY A 619 -25.52 15.77 -6.50
CA GLY A 619 -26.56 15.55 -5.50
C GLY A 619 -26.17 14.69 -4.29
N ASP A 620 -24.98 14.08 -4.29
CA ASP A 620 -24.44 13.29 -3.17
C ASP A 620 -23.37 14.04 -2.36
N GLY A 621 -23.49 15.36 -2.23
CA GLY A 621 -22.44 16.20 -1.62
C GLY A 621 -21.32 16.59 -2.60
N CYS A 622 -21.25 15.92 -3.75
CA CYS A 622 -20.41 16.26 -4.88
C CYS A 622 -21.12 17.17 -5.90
N ARG A 623 -20.36 18.07 -6.55
CA ARG A 623 -20.89 18.96 -7.60
C ARG A 623 -21.01 18.28 -8.97
N TYR A 624 -20.04 17.45 -9.36
CA TYR A 624 -20.03 16.78 -10.67
C TYR A 624 -19.64 15.30 -10.55
N ASP A 625 -18.38 15.03 -10.20
CA ASP A 625 -17.82 13.70 -9.99
C ASP A 625 -16.73 13.79 -8.91
N CYS A 626 -16.83 12.95 -7.88
CA CYS A 626 -15.90 12.94 -6.77
C CYS A 626 -15.52 11.49 -6.44
N THR A 627 -14.22 11.25 -6.29
CA THR A 627 -13.66 9.94 -5.98
C THR A 627 -12.86 10.03 -4.69
N GLY A 628 -13.09 9.11 -3.75
CA GLY A 628 -12.25 8.92 -2.57
C GLY A 628 -11.50 7.61 -2.70
N ALA A 629 -10.17 7.67 -2.56
CA ALA A 629 -9.28 6.53 -2.73
C ALA A 629 -8.23 6.47 -1.61
N TYR A 630 -7.62 5.31 -1.43
CA TYR A 630 -6.48 5.13 -0.55
C TYR A 630 -5.43 4.24 -1.21
N ARG A 631 -4.18 4.47 -0.82
CA ARG A 631 -3.02 3.66 -1.21
C ARG A 631 -2.15 3.42 0.01
N LEU A 632 -1.84 2.16 0.33
CA LEU A 632 -0.81 1.76 1.30
C LEU A 632 0.37 1.15 0.54
N MET A 633 1.52 1.80 0.63
CA MET A 633 2.77 1.35 0.03
C MET A 633 3.55 0.53 1.08
N VAL A 634 3.20 -0.74 1.28
CA VAL A 634 3.76 -1.55 2.39
C VAL A 634 5.16 -2.07 2.03
N GLY A 635 5.25 -2.83 0.92
CA GLY A 635 6.54 -3.27 0.36
C GLY A 635 7.28 -2.12 -0.30
N ASP A 636 6.57 -1.38 -1.14
CA ASP A 636 7.03 -0.25 -1.94
C ASP A 636 7.07 1.10 -1.18
N ALA A 637 7.17 1.06 0.16
CA ALA A 637 7.24 2.27 1.01
C ALA A 637 8.49 3.10 0.71
N VAL A 638 8.32 4.40 0.41
CA VAL A 638 9.41 5.28 -0.06
C VAL A 638 10.24 5.80 1.11
N SER A 639 11.48 5.33 1.22
CA SER A 639 12.46 5.82 2.20
C SER A 639 13.25 7.03 1.71
N PHE A 640 13.56 7.94 2.63
CA PHE A 640 14.37 9.12 2.40
C PHE A 640 15.28 9.41 3.61
N GLY A 641 16.46 9.96 3.36
CA GLY A 641 17.47 10.28 4.38
C GLY A 641 17.74 11.77 4.59
N GLU A 642 17.23 12.62 3.72
CA GLU A 642 17.32 14.08 3.81
C GLU A 642 15.98 14.77 3.54
N SER A 643 15.26 14.36 2.49
CA SER A 643 14.00 15.00 2.10
C SER A 643 13.12 14.13 1.22
N LEU A 644 11.83 14.42 1.20
CA LEU A 644 10.83 13.79 0.33
C LEU A 644 9.89 14.85 -0.23
N SER A 645 9.65 14.79 -1.54
CA SER A 645 8.56 15.48 -2.24
C SER A 645 7.73 14.43 -2.98
N PHE A 646 6.52 14.17 -2.49
CA PHE A 646 5.57 13.24 -3.13
C PHE A 646 4.41 14.04 -3.70
N ASN A 647 4.27 14.01 -5.03
CA ASN A 647 3.28 14.80 -5.76
C ASN A 647 2.42 13.90 -6.66
N ILE A 648 1.25 14.38 -7.02
CA ILE A 648 0.39 13.82 -8.06
C ILE A 648 -0.19 14.94 -8.91
N GLU A 649 -0.16 14.78 -10.23
CA GLU A 649 -0.79 15.77 -11.10
C GLU A 649 -2.31 15.76 -10.96
N HIS A 650 -2.97 16.85 -11.36
CA HIS A 650 -4.42 16.95 -11.41
C HIS A 650 -4.93 17.04 -12.85
N GLY A 651 -5.16 15.87 -13.45
CA GLY A 651 -5.41 15.69 -14.88
C GLY A 651 -4.13 15.59 -15.71
N PRO A 652 -4.22 15.51 -17.05
CA PRO A 652 -3.13 15.02 -17.90
C PRO A 652 -1.78 15.73 -17.80
N VAL A 653 -1.79 17.00 -17.40
CA VAL A 653 -0.60 17.87 -17.29
C VAL A 653 -0.88 19.00 -16.28
N ASP A 654 -1.46 18.68 -15.12
CA ASP A 654 -1.87 19.66 -14.09
C ASP A 654 -2.82 20.76 -14.61
N ASN A 655 -3.81 20.37 -15.42
CA ASN A 655 -4.68 21.30 -16.13
C ASN A 655 -6.16 21.21 -15.74
N GLU A 656 -6.55 20.24 -14.92
CA GLU A 656 -7.96 20.04 -14.55
C GLU A 656 -8.32 20.68 -13.20
N PRO A 657 -9.44 21.42 -13.11
CA PRO A 657 -9.84 22.04 -11.86
C PRO A 657 -10.46 21.01 -10.90
N ALA A 658 -9.99 20.97 -9.66
CA ALA A 658 -10.54 20.14 -8.60
C ALA A 658 -10.34 20.77 -7.21
N ASP A 659 -11.01 20.22 -6.19
CA ASP A 659 -10.70 20.43 -4.76
C ASP A 659 -10.22 19.10 -4.19
N TYR A 660 -8.95 19.05 -3.81
CA TYR A 660 -8.33 17.83 -3.28
C TYR A 660 -8.13 17.96 -1.77
N SER A 661 -8.30 16.85 -1.06
CA SER A 661 -7.83 16.67 0.31
C SER A 661 -7.09 15.35 0.44
N SER A 662 -6.00 15.35 1.19
CA SER A 662 -5.19 14.14 1.38
C SER A 662 -4.59 14.08 2.78
N THR A 663 -4.54 12.86 3.33
CA THR A 663 -3.85 12.55 4.58
C THR A 663 -2.76 11.53 4.30
N ALA A 664 -1.51 11.99 4.33
CA ALA A 664 -0.32 11.16 4.13
C ALA A 664 0.11 10.47 5.44
N TYR A 665 0.41 9.18 5.39
CA TYR A 665 0.87 8.38 6.52
C TYR A 665 2.36 8.04 6.35
N TRP A 666 3.18 8.40 7.31
CA TRP A 666 4.62 8.21 7.22
C TRP A 666 5.29 8.11 8.60
N TYR A 667 6.51 7.58 8.62
CA TYR A 667 7.36 7.55 9.79
C TYR A 667 8.57 8.42 9.58
N GLY A 668 8.98 9.19 10.58
CA GLY A 668 10.21 9.96 10.43
C GLY A 668 10.64 10.76 11.64
N THR A 669 11.77 11.43 11.46
CA THR A 669 12.39 12.34 12.42
C THR A 669 13.00 13.53 11.66
N ALA A 670 13.18 14.66 12.33
CA ALA A 670 13.81 15.84 11.73
C ALA A 670 15.32 15.66 11.46
N GLU A 671 15.95 14.62 12.03
CA GLU A 671 17.37 14.35 11.84
C GLU A 671 17.61 13.75 10.45
N LYS A 672 18.57 14.30 9.71
CA LYS A 672 19.00 13.79 8.41
C LYS A 672 20.00 12.64 8.61
N SER A 673 19.81 11.55 7.89
CA SER A 673 20.75 10.43 7.82
C SER A 673 21.69 10.54 6.63
N LEU A 674 21.42 11.45 5.69
CA LEU A 674 22.29 11.73 4.55
C LEU A 674 22.76 13.19 4.61
N SER A 675 24.04 13.39 4.30
CA SER A 675 24.66 14.70 4.21
C SER A 675 25.63 14.77 3.04
N GLU A 676 25.52 15.80 2.21
CA GLU A 676 26.47 16.04 1.12
C GLU A 676 27.84 16.38 1.71
N THR A 677 28.84 15.55 1.41
CA THR A 677 30.21 15.72 1.90
C THR A 677 31.16 16.21 0.82
N ASP A 678 30.85 16.00 -0.46
CA ASP A 678 31.69 16.46 -1.56
C ASP A 678 30.93 16.56 -2.89
N VAL A 679 31.45 17.37 -3.81
CA VAL A 679 30.94 17.53 -5.18
C VAL A 679 32.09 17.56 -6.18
N VAL A 680 32.06 16.61 -7.12
CA VAL A 680 32.97 16.57 -8.27
C VAL A 680 32.24 17.12 -9.48
N ASP A 681 32.65 18.31 -9.92
CA ASP A 681 32.26 18.84 -11.23
C ASP A 681 33.21 18.24 -12.27
N ALA A 682 32.68 17.33 -13.09
CA ALA A 682 33.47 16.62 -14.09
C ALA A 682 33.96 17.54 -15.22
N THR A 683 33.42 18.75 -15.33
CA THR A 683 33.70 19.70 -16.42
C THR A 683 34.62 20.84 -16.00
N SER A 684 34.66 21.17 -14.70
CA SER A 684 35.52 22.20 -14.13
C SER A 684 36.96 21.73 -13.96
N GLU A 685 37.92 22.42 -14.58
CA GLU A 685 39.36 22.11 -14.42
C GLU A 685 39.84 22.22 -12.97
N GLU A 686 39.27 23.15 -12.18
CA GLU A 686 39.59 23.29 -10.76
C GLU A 686 39.12 22.07 -9.97
N SER A 687 37.87 21.66 -10.15
CA SER A 687 37.31 20.48 -9.48
C SER A 687 38.04 19.20 -9.92
N ARG A 688 38.39 19.09 -11.21
CA ARG A 688 39.16 17.94 -11.71
C ARG A 688 40.54 17.85 -11.06
N ALA A 689 41.22 18.98 -10.89
CA ALA A 689 42.52 19.01 -10.22
C ALA A 689 42.40 18.64 -8.73
N SER A 690 41.40 19.19 -8.00
CA SER A 690 41.21 18.91 -6.56
C SER A 690 40.82 17.46 -6.28
N HIS A 691 40.07 16.82 -7.19
CA HIS A 691 39.59 15.45 -7.04
C HIS A 691 40.46 14.41 -7.77
N ALA A 692 41.61 14.81 -8.32
CA ALA A 692 42.47 13.95 -9.13
C ALA A 692 41.70 13.22 -10.25
N TYR A 693 40.75 13.92 -10.88
CA TYR A 693 39.87 13.39 -11.90
C TYR A 693 40.64 12.99 -13.16
N ARG A 694 40.36 11.78 -13.68
CA ARG A 694 40.90 11.24 -14.92
C ARG A 694 39.78 10.56 -15.69
N ALA A 695 39.78 10.68 -17.01
CA ALA A 695 38.85 9.99 -17.88
C ALA A 695 39.54 9.57 -19.18
N GLU A 696 39.32 8.33 -19.62
CA GLU A 696 39.83 7.78 -20.88
C GLU A 696 38.78 7.86 -21.98
N GLY A 697 39.20 8.21 -23.19
CA GLY A 697 38.28 8.36 -24.32
C GLY A 697 37.21 9.43 -24.09
N GLU A 698 37.51 10.44 -23.26
CA GLU A 698 36.58 11.50 -22.88
C GLU A 698 36.28 12.43 -24.06
N THR A 699 35.00 12.75 -24.21
CA THR A 699 34.52 13.90 -24.97
C THR A 699 33.83 14.88 -24.02
N ARG A 700 33.84 16.16 -24.37
CA ARG A 700 33.17 17.22 -23.60
C ARG A 700 32.28 18.03 -24.53
N GLY A 701 31.17 18.51 -23.99
CA GLY A 701 30.26 19.39 -24.72
C GLY A 701 29.35 20.13 -23.76
N THR A 702 28.43 20.90 -24.34
CA THR A 702 27.39 21.61 -23.61
C THR A 702 26.03 21.02 -23.97
N LEU A 703 25.20 20.76 -22.98
CA LEU A 703 23.85 20.25 -23.14
C LEU A 703 22.86 21.31 -22.64
N THR A 704 21.88 21.64 -23.48
CA THR A 704 20.66 22.38 -23.09
C THR A 704 19.48 21.43 -23.22
N SER A 705 18.88 21.06 -22.11
CA SER A 705 17.72 20.15 -22.04
C SER A 705 17.01 20.30 -20.70
N THR A 706 16.01 19.48 -20.42
CA THR A 706 15.17 19.51 -19.22
C THR A 706 15.37 18.25 -18.39
N PHE A 707 14.95 18.28 -17.13
CA PHE A 707 14.79 17.08 -16.28
C PHE A 707 13.43 16.46 -16.53
N GLU A 708 13.26 15.17 -16.26
CA GLU A 708 11.94 14.56 -16.27
C GLU A 708 11.13 14.94 -15.01
N GLY A 709 9.81 15.07 -15.15
CA GLY A 709 8.92 15.48 -14.07
C GLY A 709 9.02 16.98 -13.80
N ARG A 710 9.33 17.38 -12.56
CA ARG A 710 9.41 18.78 -12.14
C ARG A 710 10.54 19.49 -12.89
N GLY A 711 10.19 20.28 -13.91
CA GLY A 711 11.14 21.05 -14.72
C GLY A 711 11.33 20.54 -16.15
N ASP A 712 10.49 19.61 -16.59
CA ASP A 712 10.38 19.13 -17.98
C ASP A 712 10.08 20.23 -19.02
N THR A 713 9.63 21.39 -18.56
CA THR A 713 9.38 22.60 -19.37
C THR A 713 10.45 23.69 -19.22
N THR A 714 11.44 23.53 -18.33
CA THR A 714 12.44 24.57 -18.01
C THR A 714 13.86 24.13 -18.40
N PRO A 715 14.39 24.57 -19.57
CA PRO A 715 15.70 24.13 -20.03
C PRO A 715 16.84 24.57 -19.11
N VAL A 716 17.68 23.61 -18.76
CA VAL A 716 18.94 23.77 -18.03
C VAL A 716 20.09 23.59 -19.00
N THR A 717 21.00 24.57 -19.03
CA THR A 717 22.23 24.50 -19.82
C THR A 717 23.43 24.24 -18.90
N ARG A 718 24.15 23.14 -19.12
CA ARG A 718 25.39 22.81 -18.41
C ARG A 718 26.38 22.12 -19.36
N ASP A 719 27.65 22.20 -19.00
CA ASP A 719 28.65 21.35 -19.63
C ASP A 719 28.48 19.90 -19.15
N VAL A 720 28.89 18.96 -19.99
CA VAL A 720 28.82 17.52 -19.71
C VAL A 720 30.00 16.80 -20.36
N THR A 721 30.46 15.74 -19.71
CA THR A 721 31.48 14.83 -20.24
C THR A 721 30.85 13.49 -20.63
N ALA A 722 31.47 12.78 -21.57
CA ALA A 722 31.15 11.39 -21.87
C ALA A 722 32.43 10.60 -22.11
N ALA A 723 32.59 9.46 -21.44
CA ALA A 723 33.79 8.63 -21.51
C ALA A 723 33.46 7.22 -22.01
N THR A 724 34.27 6.72 -22.96
CA THR A 724 34.20 5.32 -23.41
C THR A 724 35.14 4.40 -22.64
N GLY A 725 36.10 4.95 -21.90
CA GLY A 725 37.02 4.23 -21.02
C GLY A 725 36.86 4.63 -19.55
N GLU A 726 37.84 4.24 -18.73
CA GLU A 726 37.78 4.42 -17.27
C GLU A 726 37.71 5.90 -16.85
N VAL A 727 36.83 6.20 -15.91
CA VAL A 727 36.73 7.48 -15.20
C VAL A 727 37.11 7.26 -13.74
N SER A 728 37.99 8.07 -13.18
CA SER A 728 38.41 7.96 -11.78
C SER A 728 38.52 9.32 -11.13
N PHE A 729 38.06 9.44 -9.89
CA PHE A 729 38.14 10.65 -9.08
C PHE A 729 38.13 10.31 -7.59
N THR A 730 38.56 11.23 -6.74
CA THR A 730 38.57 11.08 -5.27
C THR A 730 37.52 12.00 -4.67
N VAL A 731 36.70 11.49 -3.76
CA VAL A 731 35.71 12.28 -3.01
C VAL A 731 36.01 12.27 -1.52
N GLU A 732 35.70 13.37 -0.85
CA GLU A 732 35.66 13.48 0.60
C GLU A 732 34.38 12.83 1.16
N VAL A 733 34.54 12.12 2.27
CA VAL A 733 33.45 11.38 2.93
C VAL A 733 33.56 11.57 4.44
N ALA A 734 32.43 11.49 5.15
CA ALA A 734 32.42 11.56 6.61
C ALA A 734 33.20 10.37 7.19
N ARG A 735 34.01 10.58 8.24
CA ARG A 735 34.88 9.52 8.78
C ARG A 735 34.08 8.33 9.33
N ASP A 736 32.96 8.63 9.94
CA ASP A 736 32.00 7.71 10.56
C ASP A 736 30.89 7.25 9.60
N ASN A 737 31.04 7.52 8.30
CA ASN A 737 30.04 7.14 7.31
C ASN A 737 29.69 5.64 7.37
N ARG A 738 28.40 5.33 7.23
CA ARG A 738 27.86 3.97 7.11
C ARG A 738 27.58 3.59 5.65
N GLY A 739 28.29 4.22 4.72
CA GLY A 739 28.02 4.15 3.29
C GLY A 739 27.93 5.55 2.69
N VAL A 740 27.98 5.61 1.37
CA VAL A 740 27.92 6.87 0.62
C VAL A 740 27.00 6.67 -0.58
N ARG A 741 26.00 7.54 -0.72
CA ARG A 741 25.23 7.64 -1.96
C ARG A 741 25.97 8.55 -2.92
N LEU A 742 26.28 8.04 -4.10
CA LEU A 742 26.86 8.82 -5.17
C LEU A 742 25.75 9.18 -6.17
N LEU A 743 25.33 10.44 -6.21
CA LEU A 743 24.42 10.93 -7.26
C LEU A 743 25.23 11.39 -8.46
N ARG A 744 24.77 11.04 -9.66
CA ARG A 744 25.37 11.47 -10.93
C ARG A 744 24.33 12.24 -11.73
N LEU A 745 24.70 13.47 -12.11
CA LEU A 745 23.98 14.21 -13.13
C LEU A 745 24.54 13.81 -14.50
N GLY A 746 23.75 13.07 -15.29
CA GLY A 746 24.14 12.54 -16.60
C GLY A 746 23.22 13.01 -17.73
N ASP A 747 23.64 12.69 -18.95
CA ASP A 747 22.86 12.81 -20.18
C ASP A 747 22.27 11.45 -20.54
N GLN A 748 20.95 11.29 -20.43
CA GLN A 748 20.22 10.05 -20.70
C GLN A 748 19.77 9.89 -22.16
N ASN A 749 20.31 10.66 -23.11
CA ASN A 749 19.97 10.54 -24.53
C ASN A 749 20.17 9.13 -25.12
N VAL A 750 21.15 8.39 -24.60
CA VAL A 750 21.39 6.99 -24.96
C VAL A 750 21.13 6.13 -23.73
N ALA A 751 20.12 5.26 -23.83
CA ALA A 751 19.76 4.28 -22.81
C ALA A 751 20.86 3.24 -22.57
N TYR A 752 20.80 2.51 -21.44
CA TYR A 752 21.72 1.43 -21.08
C TYR A 752 23.18 1.86 -20.83
N GLN A 753 23.39 3.05 -20.28
CA GLN A 753 24.69 3.39 -19.72
C GLN A 753 25.00 2.46 -18.55
N ARG A 754 26.18 1.84 -18.60
CA ARG A 754 26.53 0.75 -17.70
C ARG A 754 28.02 0.79 -17.36
N ALA A 755 28.35 0.69 -16.09
CA ALA A 755 29.74 0.69 -15.64
C ALA A 755 29.97 -0.20 -14.41
N VAL A 756 31.14 -0.82 -14.35
CA VAL A 756 31.64 -1.45 -13.13
C VAL A 756 32.15 -0.36 -12.20
N VAL A 757 31.71 -0.38 -10.95
CA VAL A 757 32.12 0.60 -9.94
C VAL A 757 33.15 -0.03 -9.02
N LEU A 758 34.27 0.67 -8.82
CA LEU A 758 35.30 0.32 -7.86
C LEU A 758 35.51 1.46 -6.87
N VAL A 759 35.79 1.09 -5.61
CA VAL A 759 36.20 2.02 -4.55
C VAL A 759 37.57 1.60 -4.05
N ASN A 760 38.55 2.50 -4.15
CA ASN A 760 39.95 2.25 -3.86
C ASN A 760 40.49 0.98 -4.57
N GLY A 761 40.11 0.79 -5.83
CA GLY A 761 40.50 -0.35 -6.67
C GLY A 761 39.75 -1.66 -6.39
N LYS A 762 38.83 -1.71 -5.43
CA LYS A 762 37.99 -2.89 -5.15
C LYS A 762 36.63 -2.74 -5.80
N ARG A 763 36.20 -3.72 -6.59
CA ARG A 763 34.85 -3.75 -7.17
C ARG A 763 33.79 -3.75 -6.06
N VAL A 764 32.82 -2.84 -6.15
CA VAL A 764 31.67 -2.74 -5.22
C VAL A 764 30.34 -3.08 -5.90
N GLY A 765 30.26 -3.00 -7.22
CA GLY A 765 29.06 -3.40 -7.95
C GLY A 765 29.09 -2.93 -9.40
N GLU A 766 27.91 -2.82 -9.98
CA GLU A 766 27.72 -2.38 -11.35
C GLU A 766 26.56 -1.40 -11.39
N TRP A 767 26.82 -0.21 -11.91
CA TRP A 767 25.82 0.83 -12.09
C TRP A 767 25.21 0.66 -13.47
N LEU A 768 23.92 0.35 -13.52
CA LEU A 768 23.14 0.21 -14.74
C LEU A 768 22.01 1.25 -14.73
N GLN A 769 22.02 2.15 -15.69
CA GLN A 769 20.87 3.01 -16.01
C GLN A 769 20.26 2.55 -17.34
N PRO A 770 19.19 1.72 -17.29
CA PRO A 770 18.55 1.18 -18.49
C PRO A 770 17.61 2.16 -19.22
N LEU A 771 17.12 3.21 -18.54
CA LEU A 771 16.23 4.20 -19.15
C LEU A 771 17.01 5.12 -20.10
N GLY A 772 16.31 5.64 -21.11
CA GLY A 772 16.79 6.73 -21.94
C GLY A 772 15.67 7.65 -22.34
N ASN A 773 15.99 8.92 -22.50
CA ASN A 773 15.05 9.98 -22.84
C ASN A 773 15.73 10.98 -23.78
N THR A 774 15.16 11.17 -24.97
CA THR A 774 15.68 12.09 -25.98
C THR A 774 15.09 13.50 -25.87
N ARG A 775 14.08 13.69 -25.01
CA ARG A 775 13.43 14.98 -24.73
C ARG A 775 14.01 15.62 -23.48
N SER A 776 13.75 15.02 -22.33
CA SER A 776 14.30 15.42 -21.03
C SER A 776 15.59 14.66 -20.77
N ARG A 777 16.68 15.14 -21.33
CA ARG A 777 17.97 14.44 -21.35
C ARG A 777 18.75 14.57 -20.05
N TRP A 778 18.46 15.55 -19.20
CA TRP A 778 19.09 15.58 -17.89
C TRP A 778 18.48 14.51 -17.00
N LEU A 779 19.34 13.74 -16.36
CA LEU A 779 18.98 12.69 -15.43
C LEU A 779 19.87 12.78 -14.20
N GLU A 780 19.29 12.71 -13.02
CA GLU A 780 20.04 12.42 -11.80
C GLU A 780 19.74 11.00 -11.31
N ASP A 781 20.69 10.09 -11.49
CA ASP A 781 20.63 8.73 -10.95
C ASP A 781 21.63 8.54 -9.81
N SER A 782 21.55 7.44 -9.07
CA SER A 782 22.47 7.21 -7.95
C SER A 782 22.95 5.77 -7.82
N PHE A 783 24.09 5.63 -7.14
CA PHE A 783 24.69 4.35 -6.81
C PHE A 783 25.15 4.34 -5.35
N GLU A 784 24.85 3.26 -4.64
CA GLU A 784 25.20 3.08 -3.24
C GLU A 784 26.60 2.49 -3.09
N LEU A 785 27.49 3.21 -2.41
CA LEU A 785 28.81 2.73 -2.00
C LEU A 785 28.69 2.12 -0.59
N PRO A 786 28.98 0.83 -0.40
CA PRO A 786 28.75 0.16 0.88
C PRO A 786 29.74 0.62 1.94
N ALA A 787 29.32 0.60 3.22
CA ALA A 787 30.17 0.91 4.38
C ALA A 787 31.48 0.11 4.40
N SER A 788 31.45 -1.14 3.92
CA SER A 788 32.63 -2.00 3.82
C SER A 788 33.73 -1.43 2.90
N ALA A 789 33.38 -0.51 2.00
CA ALA A 789 34.29 0.16 1.07
C ALA A 789 34.65 1.59 1.49
N THR A 790 33.78 2.27 2.25
CA THR A 790 33.91 3.70 2.58
C THR A 790 34.13 4.01 4.06
N GLY A 791 33.65 3.15 4.97
CA GLY A 791 33.67 3.39 6.42
C GLY A 791 35.09 3.55 6.98
N GLY A 792 35.23 4.46 7.97
CA GLY A 792 36.50 4.77 8.64
C GLY A 792 37.47 5.62 7.81
N ARG A 793 37.13 5.95 6.57
CA ARG A 793 37.94 6.78 5.66
C ARG A 793 37.39 8.20 5.63
N THR A 794 38.25 9.16 5.30
CA THR A 794 37.85 10.57 5.06
C THR A 794 37.88 10.95 3.58
N LYS A 795 38.50 10.10 2.74
CA LYS A 795 38.53 10.19 1.29
C LYS A 795 38.46 8.80 0.68
N VAL A 796 37.81 8.68 -0.47
CA VAL A 796 37.80 7.44 -1.26
C VAL A 796 38.00 7.75 -2.73
N THR A 797 38.78 6.94 -3.44
CA THR A 797 38.87 7.01 -4.90
C THR A 797 37.79 6.13 -5.51
N VAL A 798 36.88 6.75 -6.26
CA VAL A 798 35.86 6.08 -7.06
C VAL A 798 36.37 5.91 -8.48
N THR A 799 36.21 4.72 -9.02
CA THR A 799 36.51 4.40 -10.41
C THR A 799 35.25 3.84 -11.06
N ILE A 800 34.82 4.48 -12.14
CA ILE A 800 33.71 4.09 -13.00
C ILE A 800 34.32 3.53 -14.28
N ARG A 801 34.13 2.24 -14.53
CA ARG A 801 34.64 1.58 -15.73
C ARG A 801 33.47 1.20 -16.65
N PRO A 802 33.19 1.98 -17.71
CA PRO A 802 32.15 1.64 -18.68
C PRO A 802 32.34 0.22 -19.23
N VAL A 803 31.23 -0.48 -19.47
CA VAL A 803 31.28 -1.84 -20.03
C VAL A 803 31.57 -1.77 -21.52
N ASP A 804 32.50 -2.61 -22.00
CA ASP A 804 32.92 -2.67 -23.40
C ASP A 804 31.73 -2.82 -24.36
N GLY A 805 31.73 -2.03 -25.43
CA GLY A 805 30.68 -2.03 -26.45
C GLY A 805 29.36 -1.38 -26.03
N GLY A 806 29.26 -0.85 -24.80
CA GLY A 806 28.14 -0.06 -24.33
C GLY A 806 28.19 1.42 -24.74
N PRO A 807 27.12 2.18 -24.48
CA PRO A 807 27.13 3.64 -24.59
C PRO A 807 28.22 4.28 -23.73
N ALA A 808 28.70 5.45 -24.16
CA ALA A 808 29.63 6.25 -23.36
C ALA A 808 28.96 6.66 -22.03
N TRP A 809 29.75 6.62 -20.94
CA TRP A 809 29.31 7.03 -19.62
C TRP A 809 29.33 8.55 -19.50
N SER A 810 28.17 9.19 -19.39
CA SER A 810 28.05 10.64 -19.30
C SER A 810 27.97 11.12 -17.86
N ALA A 811 28.60 12.26 -17.57
CA ALA A 811 28.48 12.94 -16.28
C ALA A 811 28.85 14.42 -16.41
N ALA A 812 28.02 15.28 -15.83
CA ALA A 812 28.31 16.68 -15.55
C ALA A 812 28.85 16.83 -14.13
N THR A 813 28.19 16.22 -13.14
CA THR A 813 28.59 16.27 -11.73
C THR A 813 28.39 14.93 -11.03
N TYR A 814 29.20 14.67 -10.00
CA TYR A 814 28.98 13.64 -9.00
C TYR A 814 28.86 14.29 -7.63
N ARG A 815 27.80 13.98 -6.87
CA ARG A 815 27.61 14.43 -5.49
C ARG A 815 27.76 13.23 -4.56
N ALA A 816 28.61 13.34 -3.55
CA ALA A 816 28.83 12.30 -2.55
C ALA A 816 28.06 12.66 -1.28
N LEU A 817 27.06 11.85 -0.94
CA LEU A 817 26.26 12.00 0.27
C LEU A 817 26.64 10.90 1.26
N SER A 818 27.30 11.27 2.35
CA SER A 818 27.69 10.34 3.41
C SER A 818 26.51 10.04 4.33
N ARG A 819 26.34 8.75 4.65
CA ARG A 819 25.32 8.25 5.59
C ARG A 819 25.83 8.29 7.04
N GLY A 820 25.08 8.93 7.93
CA GLY A 820 25.37 9.03 9.38
C GLY A 820 25.09 7.78 10.21
#